data_AF-A0A178B1C1-F1
#
_entry.id   AF-A0A178B1C1-F1
#
_cell.length_a   1.000
_cell.length_b   1.000
_cell.length_c   1.000
_cell.angle_alpha   90.00
_cell.angle_beta   90.00
_cell.angle_gamma   90.00
#
_symmetry.space_group_name_H-M   'P 1'
#
loop_
_entity.id
_entity.type
_entity.pdbx_description
1 polymer ?
#
loop_
_entity_poly.entity_id
_entity_poly.type
_entity_poly.pdbx_seq_one_letter_code
_entity_poly.pdbx_strand_id
1 'polypeptide(L)'
;MSESFSWDGSDLNRSQFQALVNLLSLRNDGQAEITSLSNPDAEHIWDYEDESDDDDTRSIDTAAAHQLSDSGHNRLKKKFLDGLAEFAADKRGGEAVACTAMRESENNVTIWIARNEGFSEADFPTFEKLGSLLGSLYRTKADVELNEIWDLIISHQQSRIEQSYIPDLKGDFRSEDAPRRPHRANIVVVDQQSLSRLKTLLFDLDHGGADVLDKYKDLASAAYTVRQMTILQHTGNSASRTTSISKRLWIDVCMLARLRVAFERFQEIALALPSFEDVNIVLVPRSQMSLADSRPERRLTLKETFIILHIEFSQTAVKAALGQDCSLDRIKRDFGRRQNRRPQVHAEVQMLLYLNMKAPSASDIFPYLGCSKLSCFLCDRFIRSYGRVETRGCHGRAFQAWTVPEMELLPLGHAEKIVKAIRVVQNDVEEVFKALIRDPIQLQKTSVAGGSSILGEGGTRKDVSAKKRHIEKLKLKAERDRVSEMFQREVELLRNQAVTDYVPRQQDSFYECSICERQTRRKCSICNRGYFCSEDCESKRNGAHLFTCSKRPLTSADYLWQSLLKDLMPKEEEVLEDFGFNNVVSDGDKHKLFGVYRGLVNDEISAETLHQWRISGKLEDNIKKFYYAIPERFRGGYFPWLMRNPHVLGRPLTKEEATARQIATYFDDAKTYLAPEDRHKMIHELEPEAKKHCYSILAQVLHRNTPCPTEVTWYSFGYVTCRNREQTWPAEESILVDIFQLLLARDDGSYFFEFHKRRRGPEPLVSFTQFWKAYEKNALIQLMDLNGLKDMRTRLPYLEAFLSVPPNGPRPSVWDLKQFIEINEPVEHPPILPVAVDYGFFNCKTSEETYVLMQIYRRVLASANPLELHEACISGRLYDFADQHHPMNKKWEPLMRNLYPLGPAGEPDMARQPNPGKSSETGQDSSAWFSFPKFWNILGLAGK
;
A
#
# COMPACT_ATOMS: atom_id res chain seq x y z
N MET A 1 -0.48 -3.74 -47.96
CA MET A 1 0.98 -3.59 -47.99
C MET A 1 1.50 -3.95 -46.62
N SER A 2 2.47 -4.86 -46.54
CA SER A 2 3.14 -5.22 -45.29
C SER A 2 4.36 -4.33 -45.07
N GLU A 3 4.63 -3.94 -43.84
CA GLU A 3 5.81 -3.16 -43.47
C GLU A 3 6.99 -4.06 -43.12
N SER A 4 8.18 -3.49 -43.12
CA SER A 4 9.37 -4.11 -42.53
C SER A 4 10.04 -3.11 -41.59
N PHE A 5 10.66 -3.64 -40.54
CA PHE A 5 11.55 -2.89 -39.67
C PHE A 5 12.98 -3.34 -39.93
N SER A 6 13.81 -2.40 -40.36
CA SER A 6 15.26 -2.54 -40.43
C SER A 6 15.90 -1.39 -39.65
N TRP A 7 16.98 -1.70 -38.94
CA TRP A 7 17.78 -0.70 -38.25
C TRP A 7 18.33 0.34 -39.23
N ASP A 8 18.74 -0.09 -40.43
CA ASP A 8 19.41 0.78 -41.42
C ASP A 8 18.43 1.61 -42.27
N GLY A 9 17.15 1.21 -42.32
CA GLY A 9 16.08 1.92 -43.03
C GLY A 9 15.31 2.94 -42.19
N SER A 10 15.69 3.14 -40.93
CA SER A 10 15.03 4.04 -39.97
C SER A 10 15.98 5.18 -39.57
N ASP A 11 15.48 6.32 -39.09
CA ASP A 11 16.37 7.38 -38.53
C ASP A 11 17.06 6.94 -37.21
N LEU A 12 17.09 5.64 -36.89
CA LEU A 12 17.75 5.09 -35.72
C LEU A 12 19.21 4.82 -36.04
N ASN A 13 20.09 5.27 -35.16
CA ASN A 13 21.50 4.93 -35.26
C ASN A 13 21.81 3.70 -34.39
N ARG A 14 21.84 2.51 -35.03
CA ARG A 14 22.14 1.23 -34.37
C ARG A 14 23.46 1.24 -33.60
N SER A 15 24.50 1.85 -34.19
CA SER A 15 25.83 1.97 -33.59
C SER A 15 25.82 2.81 -32.32
N GLN A 16 25.07 3.91 -32.33
CA GLN A 16 24.85 4.78 -31.17
C GLN A 16 24.09 4.04 -30.07
N PHE A 17 22.96 3.44 -30.40
CA PHE A 17 22.15 2.69 -29.43
C PHE A 17 22.98 1.59 -28.75
N GLN A 18 23.69 0.78 -29.53
CA GLN A 18 24.51 -0.31 -29.02
C GLN A 18 25.65 0.19 -28.13
N ALA A 19 26.29 1.31 -28.50
CA ALA A 19 27.35 1.92 -27.72
C ALA A 19 26.83 2.43 -26.37
N LEU A 20 25.67 3.08 -26.34
CA LEU A 20 25.01 3.56 -25.11
C LEU A 20 24.64 2.40 -24.17
N VAL A 21 24.03 1.33 -24.70
CA VAL A 21 23.72 0.12 -23.91
C VAL A 21 24.98 -0.56 -23.37
N ASN A 22 26.04 -0.66 -24.18
CA ASN A 22 27.32 -1.21 -23.74
C ASN A 22 27.96 -0.37 -22.64
N LEU A 23 27.87 0.96 -22.73
CA LEU A 23 28.34 1.86 -21.69
C LEU A 23 27.52 1.71 -20.41
N LEU A 24 26.18 1.65 -20.52
CA LEU A 24 25.30 1.47 -19.37
C LEU A 24 25.54 0.13 -18.67
N SER A 25 25.78 -0.92 -19.44
CA SER A 25 26.07 -2.24 -18.89
C SER A 25 27.40 -2.29 -18.11
N LEU A 26 28.36 -1.38 -18.40
CA LEU A 26 29.63 -1.28 -17.66
C LEU A 26 29.45 -0.66 -16.28
N ARG A 27 28.51 0.27 -16.17
CA ARG A 27 28.23 1.02 -14.97
C ARG A 27 27.65 0.10 -13.89
N ASN A 28 28.19 0.14 -12.67
CA ASN A 28 27.71 -0.66 -11.53
C ASN A 28 27.46 -2.16 -11.87
N ASP A 29 28.35 -2.80 -12.64
CA ASP A 29 28.19 -4.18 -13.15
C ASP A 29 26.89 -4.43 -13.97
N GLY A 30 26.35 -3.36 -14.55
CA GLY A 30 25.17 -3.32 -15.39
C GLY A 30 23.89 -2.93 -14.67
N GLN A 31 23.95 -2.45 -13.42
CA GLN A 31 22.80 -1.93 -12.69
C GLN A 31 22.49 -0.48 -13.12
N ALA A 32 21.38 -0.28 -13.84
CA ALA A 32 20.92 1.02 -14.34
C ALA A 32 19.99 1.73 -13.34
N GLU A 33 19.09 0.99 -12.70
CA GLU A 33 18.13 1.48 -11.70
C GLU A 33 17.92 0.45 -10.59
N ILE A 34 17.24 0.81 -9.50
CA ILE A 34 16.88 -0.13 -8.43
C ILE A 34 15.82 -1.11 -8.96
N THR A 35 15.84 -2.37 -8.48
CA THR A 35 14.78 -3.34 -8.76
C THR A 35 13.41 -2.74 -8.44
N SER A 36 12.50 -2.78 -9.41
CA SER A 36 11.12 -2.33 -9.30
C SER A 36 10.17 -3.50 -9.52
N LEU A 37 9.10 -3.55 -8.75
CA LEU A 37 8.02 -4.51 -8.92
C LEU A 37 6.79 -3.74 -9.38
N SER A 38 6.09 -4.25 -10.39
CA SER A 38 4.89 -3.62 -10.93
C SER A 38 3.73 -3.71 -9.94
N ASN A 39 3.75 -4.71 -9.05
CA ASN A 39 2.82 -4.86 -7.94
C ASN A 39 3.56 -5.32 -6.67
N PRO A 40 3.77 -4.45 -5.67
CA PRO A 40 4.51 -4.82 -4.45
C PRO A 40 3.73 -5.77 -3.52
N ASP A 41 2.45 -6.02 -3.83
CA ASP A 41 1.65 -7.11 -3.24
C ASP A 41 2.05 -8.50 -3.74
N ALA A 42 2.88 -8.59 -4.78
CA ALA A 42 3.37 -9.86 -5.30
C ALA A 42 4.52 -10.45 -4.46
N GLU A 43 5.10 -9.69 -3.52
CA GLU A 43 6.17 -10.18 -2.63
C GLU A 43 5.75 -10.41 -1.19
N HIS A 44 4.50 -10.12 -0.80
CA HIS A 44 3.97 -10.57 0.49
C HIS A 44 2.77 -11.48 0.30
N ILE A 45 3.07 -12.75 0.54
CA ILE A 45 2.20 -13.89 0.82
C ILE A 45 1.53 -14.52 -0.41
N TRP A 46 2.01 -15.73 -0.65
CA TRP A 46 1.38 -16.75 -1.47
C TRP A 46 0.19 -17.31 -0.68
N ASP A 47 -0.83 -16.46 -0.48
CA ASP A 47 -2.06 -16.82 0.22
C ASP A 47 -2.74 -18.00 -0.49
N TYR A 48 -2.94 -19.07 0.27
CA TYR A 48 -4.05 -20.01 0.11
C TYR A 48 -5.17 -19.44 0.97
N GLU A 49 -6.24 -18.97 0.34
CA GLU A 49 -7.56 -18.96 0.98
C GLU A 49 -8.28 -20.19 0.40
N ASP A 50 -8.64 -21.08 1.30
CA ASP A 50 -9.38 -22.31 1.08
C ASP A 50 -10.86 -21.92 0.87
N GLU A 51 -11.28 -21.73 -0.39
CA GLU A 51 -12.70 -21.54 -0.73
C GLU A 51 -13.32 -22.93 -0.96
N SER A 52 -14.00 -23.44 0.08
CA SER A 52 -14.98 -24.51 -0.08
C SER A 52 -16.23 -23.95 -0.76
N ASP A 53 -16.58 -24.53 -1.90
CA ASP A 53 -17.82 -24.35 -2.66
C ASP A 53 -19.07 -24.35 -1.76
N ASP A 54 -19.95 -23.36 -1.95
CA ASP A 54 -21.38 -23.62 -2.12
C ASP A 54 -22.07 -22.48 -2.88
N ASP A 55 -22.91 -22.92 -3.82
CA ASP A 55 -23.62 -22.27 -4.91
C ASP A 55 -24.65 -21.20 -4.46
N ASP A 56 -24.75 -20.06 -5.19
CA ASP A 56 -25.91 -19.73 -6.04
C ASP A 56 -25.95 -18.24 -6.47
N THR A 57 -25.68 -18.04 -7.77
CA THR A 57 -26.29 -17.09 -8.71
C THR A 57 -27.01 -15.82 -8.19
N ARG A 58 -26.45 -14.61 -8.47
CA ARG A 58 -27.20 -13.53 -9.17
C ARG A 58 -26.33 -12.42 -9.77
N SER A 59 -26.74 -12.06 -10.98
CA SER A 59 -26.09 -11.25 -12.02
C SER A 59 -26.35 -9.73 -11.88
N ILE A 60 -25.24 -8.96 -11.97
CA ILE A 60 -24.96 -7.72 -12.75
C ILE A 60 -25.77 -6.42 -12.55
N ASP A 61 -25.05 -5.33 -12.21
CA ASP A 61 -24.97 -4.08 -13.03
C ASP A 61 -23.66 -3.27 -12.71
N THR A 62 -22.52 -3.46 -13.39
CA THR A 62 -22.01 -2.88 -14.68
C THR A 62 -21.76 -1.36 -14.81
N ALA A 63 -21.27 -0.65 -13.79
CA ALA A 63 -20.70 0.69 -14.02
C ALA A 63 -19.42 1.11 -13.24
N ALA A 64 -18.86 0.25 -12.38
CA ALA A 64 -17.62 0.47 -11.61
C ALA A 64 -16.41 -0.36 -12.12
N ALA A 65 -16.47 -0.84 -13.37
CA ALA A 65 -15.73 -2.02 -13.84
C ALA A 65 -14.27 -1.82 -14.28
N HIS A 66 -13.64 -0.66 -14.07
CA HIS A 66 -12.24 -0.47 -14.52
C HIS A 66 -11.21 -0.20 -13.42
N GLN A 67 -11.61 -0.18 -12.15
CA GLN A 67 -10.66 -0.13 -11.01
C GLN A 67 -10.87 -1.24 -9.96
N LEU A 68 -11.82 -2.16 -10.19
CA LEU A 68 -12.00 -3.41 -9.42
C LEU A 68 -11.67 -4.68 -10.25
N SER A 69 -10.99 -4.52 -11.40
CA SER A 69 -10.73 -5.59 -12.37
C SER A 69 -9.41 -6.34 -12.14
N ASP A 70 -9.10 -6.75 -10.92
CA ASP A 70 -8.29 -7.97 -10.73
C ASP A 70 -9.22 -8.97 -10.06
N SER A 71 -10.12 -9.56 -10.87
CA SER A 71 -10.83 -10.78 -10.45
C SER A 71 -9.77 -11.77 -9.94
N GLY A 72 -10.10 -12.61 -8.94
CA GLY A 72 -9.17 -13.64 -8.45
C GLY A 72 -8.54 -14.44 -9.60
N HIS A 73 -9.30 -14.63 -10.69
CA HIS A 73 -8.85 -15.22 -11.95
C HIS A 73 -7.73 -14.45 -12.65
N ASN A 74 -7.71 -13.12 -12.69
CA ASN A 74 -6.60 -12.36 -13.29
C ASN A 74 -5.30 -12.51 -12.49
N ARG A 75 -5.38 -12.51 -11.15
CA ARG A 75 -4.21 -12.77 -10.28
C ARG A 75 -3.70 -14.20 -10.46
N LEU A 76 -4.61 -15.17 -10.55
CA LEU A 76 -4.28 -16.58 -10.82
C LEU A 76 -3.61 -16.75 -12.20
N LYS A 77 -4.15 -16.13 -13.25
CA LYS A 77 -3.57 -16.10 -14.60
C LYS A 77 -2.15 -15.55 -14.61
N LYS A 78 -1.90 -14.41 -13.95
CA LYS A 78 -0.54 -13.84 -13.82
C LYS A 78 0.43 -14.81 -13.14
N LYS A 79 0.04 -15.41 -12.01
CA LYS A 79 0.85 -16.40 -11.28
C LYS A 79 1.12 -17.66 -12.10
N PHE A 80 0.12 -18.15 -12.81
CA PHE A 80 0.26 -19.29 -13.71
C PHE A 80 1.26 -19.01 -14.83
N LEU A 81 1.15 -17.85 -15.51
CA LEU A 81 2.06 -17.46 -16.57
C LEU A 81 3.51 -17.36 -16.07
N ASP A 82 3.75 -16.75 -14.90
CA ASP A 82 5.07 -16.72 -14.29
C ASP A 82 5.58 -18.12 -13.94
N GLY A 83 4.74 -18.96 -13.34
CA GLY A 83 5.07 -20.35 -13.01
C GLY A 83 5.41 -21.18 -14.25
N LEU A 84 4.67 -21.00 -15.34
CA LEU A 84 4.92 -21.66 -16.61
C LEU A 84 6.21 -21.17 -17.28
N ALA A 85 6.52 -19.88 -17.18
CA ALA A 85 7.80 -19.34 -17.63
C ALA A 85 8.95 -19.92 -16.81
N GLU A 86 8.78 -20.09 -15.49
CA GLU A 86 9.77 -20.73 -14.61
C GLU A 86 9.95 -22.22 -14.95
N PHE A 87 8.87 -22.94 -15.27
CA PHE A 87 8.91 -24.32 -15.78
C PHE A 87 9.64 -24.43 -17.13
N ALA A 88 9.42 -23.49 -18.05
CA ALA A 88 10.11 -23.47 -19.34
C ALA A 88 11.59 -23.06 -19.26
N ALA A 89 12.04 -22.54 -18.11
CA ALA A 89 13.44 -22.29 -17.83
C ALA A 89 14.09 -23.55 -17.22
N ASP A 90 14.45 -24.50 -18.05
CA ASP A 90 15.03 -25.80 -17.68
C ASP A 90 16.50 -25.73 -17.24
N LYS A 91 17.22 -24.63 -17.50
CA LYS A 91 18.64 -24.48 -17.14
C LYS A 91 18.93 -23.22 -16.35
N ARG A 92 20.07 -23.23 -15.65
CA ARG A 92 20.60 -22.03 -14.97
C ARG A 92 21.28 -21.13 -16.00
N GLY A 93 20.78 -19.91 -16.16
CA GLY A 93 21.48 -18.92 -16.99
C GLY A 93 20.58 -17.80 -17.47
N GLY A 94 21.14 -16.89 -18.26
CA GLY A 94 20.37 -15.94 -19.06
C GLY A 94 19.77 -16.58 -20.31
N GLU A 95 20.41 -17.63 -20.84
CA GLU A 95 20.04 -18.28 -22.11
C GLU A 95 18.75 -19.11 -22.00
N ALA A 96 18.44 -19.64 -20.81
CA ALA A 96 17.19 -20.36 -20.54
C ALA A 96 16.07 -19.46 -20.00
N VAL A 97 16.24 -18.12 -19.97
CA VAL A 97 15.16 -17.23 -19.56
C VAL A 97 14.00 -17.37 -20.55
N ALA A 98 12.79 -17.48 -20.02
CA ALA A 98 11.58 -17.72 -20.78
C ALA A 98 10.50 -16.69 -20.43
N CYS A 99 9.61 -16.47 -21.39
CA CYS A 99 8.49 -15.54 -21.32
C CYS A 99 7.23 -16.22 -21.85
N THR A 100 6.10 -16.00 -21.19
CA THR A 100 4.81 -16.60 -21.51
C THR A 100 3.74 -15.53 -21.71
N ALA A 101 2.75 -15.86 -22.53
CA ALA A 101 1.55 -15.04 -22.73
C ALA A 101 0.35 -15.95 -23.00
N MET A 102 -0.87 -15.47 -22.77
CA MET A 102 -2.08 -16.25 -23.07
C MET A 102 -3.16 -15.43 -23.77
N ARG A 103 -4.00 -16.15 -24.51
CA ARG A 103 -5.29 -15.71 -25.02
C ARG A 103 -6.33 -16.73 -24.59
N GLU A 104 -7.42 -16.23 -24.05
CA GLU A 104 -8.53 -17.02 -23.57
C GLU A 104 -9.73 -16.83 -24.51
N SER A 105 -10.42 -17.92 -24.81
CA SER A 105 -11.78 -17.92 -25.37
C SER A 105 -12.69 -18.74 -24.44
N GLU A 106 -13.99 -18.85 -24.74
CA GLU A 106 -14.98 -19.47 -23.85
C GLU A 106 -14.55 -20.84 -23.29
N ASN A 107 -14.08 -21.76 -24.16
CA ASN A 107 -13.69 -23.12 -23.75
C ASN A 107 -12.26 -23.49 -24.17
N ASN A 108 -11.45 -22.52 -24.60
CA ASN A 108 -10.07 -22.80 -24.98
C ASN A 108 -9.10 -21.72 -24.54
N VAL A 109 -7.85 -22.12 -24.37
CA VAL A 109 -6.75 -21.23 -24.03
C VAL A 109 -5.57 -21.52 -24.95
N THR A 110 -5.08 -20.48 -25.62
CA THR A 110 -3.81 -20.54 -26.35
C THR A 110 -2.73 -19.87 -25.50
N ILE A 111 -1.68 -20.61 -25.19
CA ILE A 111 -0.55 -20.13 -24.39
C ILE A 111 0.70 -20.13 -25.27
N TRP A 112 1.39 -19.00 -25.35
CA TRP A 112 2.65 -18.89 -26.07
C TRP A 112 3.82 -18.91 -25.10
N ILE A 113 4.91 -19.57 -25.48
CA ILE A 113 6.15 -19.61 -24.69
C ILE A 113 7.34 -19.26 -25.60
N ALA A 114 8.15 -18.28 -25.20
CA ALA A 114 9.41 -17.93 -25.83
C ALA A 114 10.57 -18.20 -24.86
N ARG A 115 11.71 -18.69 -25.36
CA ARG A 115 12.94 -18.92 -24.57
C ARG A 115 14.11 -18.27 -25.28
N ASN A 116 15.02 -17.63 -24.54
CA ASN A 116 16.16 -16.88 -25.09
C ASN A 116 17.01 -17.71 -26.08
N GLU A 117 17.31 -18.96 -25.73
CA GLU A 117 18.05 -19.88 -26.61
C GLU A 117 17.20 -20.54 -27.71
N GLY A 118 15.87 -20.46 -27.60
CA GLY A 118 14.90 -21.20 -28.42
C GLY A 118 14.59 -22.58 -27.85
N PHE A 119 13.65 -23.28 -28.50
CA PHE A 119 13.25 -24.65 -28.14
C PHE A 119 13.90 -25.68 -29.06
N SER A 120 14.24 -26.83 -28.50
CA SER A 120 14.73 -28.01 -29.21
C SER A 120 13.56 -28.92 -29.58
N GLU A 121 13.77 -29.85 -30.53
CA GLU A 121 12.76 -30.83 -30.92
C GLU A 121 12.24 -31.68 -29.74
N ALA A 122 13.08 -31.92 -28.72
CA ALA A 122 12.70 -32.66 -27.52
C ALA A 122 11.74 -31.88 -26.59
N ASP A 123 11.67 -30.56 -26.72
CA ASP A 123 10.78 -29.73 -25.89
C ASP A 123 9.33 -29.86 -26.36
N PHE A 124 9.07 -30.00 -27.67
CA PHE A 124 7.71 -29.98 -28.23
C PHE A 124 6.79 -31.06 -27.63
N PRO A 125 7.17 -32.36 -27.56
CA PRO A 125 6.30 -33.38 -26.96
C PRO A 125 6.02 -33.11 -25.48
N THR A 126 6.96 -32.49 -24.76
CA THR A 126 6.81 -32.17 -23.33
C THR A 126 5.70 -31.14 -23.11
N PHE A 127 5.72 -30.05 -23.87
CA PHE A 127 4.70 -28.99 -23.75
C PHE A 127 3.35 -29.39 -24.36
N GLU A 128 3.35 -30.22 -25.41
CA GLU A 128 2.12 -30.82 -25.93
C GLU A 128 1.46 -31.73 -24.87
N LYS A 129 2.27 -32.60 -24.22
CA LYS A 129 1.79 -33.43 -23.11
C LYS A 129 1.24 -32.58 -21.96
N LEU A 130 1.93 -31.50 -21.58
CA LEU A 130 1.46 -30.58 -20.54
C LEU A 130 0.08 -29.99 -20.88
N GLY A 131 -0.10 -29.49 -22.10
CA GLY A 131 -1.40 -28.95 -22.54
C GLY A 131 -2.52 -30.00 -22.45
N SER A 132 -2.25 -31.21 -22.98
CA SER A 132 -3.20 -32.32 -22.90
C SER A 132 -3.57 -32.70 -21.46
N LEU A 133 -2.60 -32.73 -20.55
CA LEU A 133 -2.82 -33.06 -19.14
C LEU A 133 -3.64 -31.99 -18.42
N LEU A 134 -3.37 -30.71 -18.66
CA LEU A 134 -4.16 -29.60 -18.08
C LEU A 134 -5.62 -29.65 -18.56
N GLY A 135 -5.83 -29.91 -19.86
CA GLY A 135 -7.18 -30.07 -20.40
C GLY A 135 -7.90 -31.33 -19.90
N SER A 136 -7.17 -32.44 -19.73
CA SER A 136 -7.73 -33.65 -19.14
C SER A 136 -8.13 -33.42 -17.68
N LEU A 137 -7.26 -32.76 -16.91
CA LEU A 137 -7.52 -32.44 -15.51
C LEU A 137 -8.81 -31.62 -15.31
N TYR A 138 -9.10 -30.65 -16.19
CA TYR A 138 -10.37 -29.93 -16.15
C TYR A 138 -11.58 -30.86 -16.38
N ARG A 139 -11.50 -31.75 -17.37
CA ARG A 139 -12.59 -32.66 -17.76
C ARG A 139 -12.83 -33.78 -16.76
N THR A 140 -11.77 -34.40 -16.24
CA THR A 140 -11.84 -35.62 -15.43
C THR A 140 -11.77 -35.35 -13.94
N LYS A 141 -11.13 -34.24 -13.54
CA LYS A 141 -10.79 -33.91 -12.14
C LYS A 141 -10.11 -35.06 -11.40
N ALA A 142 -9.35 -35.90 -12.11
CA ALA A 142 -8.77 -37.11 -11.57
C ALA A 142 -7.33 -36.91 -11.05
N ASP A 143 -6.99 -37.62 -9.98
CA ASP A 143 -5.67 -37.57 -9.34
C ASP A 143 -4.56 -38.17 -10.22
N VAL A 144 -4.91 -38.97 -11.23
CA VAL A 144 -3.95 -39.59 -12.15
C VAL A 144 -3.24 -38.51 -12.97
N GLU A 145 -3.99 -37.56 -13.51
CA GLU A 145 -3.48 -36.41 -14.26
C GLU A 145 -2.60 -35.51 -13.38
N LEU A 146 -2.96 -35.31 -12.12
CA LEU A 146 -2.13 -34.57 -11.17
C LEU A 146 -0.76 -35.24 -10.97
N ASN A 147 -0.74 -36.57 -10.78
CA ASN A 147 0.52 -37.29 -10.66
C ASN A 147 1.36 -37.19 -11.95
N GLU A 148 0.73 -37.30 -13.12
CA GLU A 148 1.45 -37.15 -14.40
C GLU A 148 2.00 -35.74 -14.63
N ILE A 149 1.28 -34.69 -14.23
CA ILE A 149 1.78 -33.30 -14.30
C ILE A 149 2.99 -33.16 -13.36
N TRP A 150 2.94 -33.76 -12.17
CA TRP A 150 4.05 -33.70 -11.23
C TRP A 150 5.30 -34.43 -11.75
N ASP A 151 5.12 -35.62 -12.33
CA ASP A 151 6.17 -36.38 -13.00
C ASP A 151 6.82 -35.56 -14.12
N LEU A 152 5.99 -34.91 -14.95
CA LEU A 152 6.43 -34.09 -16.06
C LEU A 152 7.27 -32.89 -15.59
N ILE A 153 6.83 -32.21 -14.51
CA ILE A 153 7.56 -31.07 -13.93
C ILE A 153 8.95 -31.48 -13.46
N ILE A 154 9.03 -32.55 -12.68
CA ILE A 154 10.31 -33.01 -12.12
C ILE A 154 11.22 -33.56 -13.22
N SER A 155 10.68 -34.33 -14.17
CA SER A 155 11.46 -34.88 -15.29
C SER A 155 12.05 -33.80 -16.17
N HIS A 156 11.26 -32.79 -16.55
CA HIS A 156 11.76 -31.68 -17.37
C HIS A 156 12.82 -30.83 -16.63
N GLN A 157 12.71 -30.71 -15.30
CA GLN A 157 13.62 -29.92 -14.47
C GLN A 157 14.79 -30.72 -13.88
N GLN A 158 14.92 -32.01 -14.24
CA GLN A 158 15.90 -32.93 -13.67
C GLN A 158 17.34 -32.39 -13.76
N SER A 159 17.74 -31.92 -14.94
CA SER A 159 19.09 -31.36 -15.15
C SER A 159 19.37 -30.17 -14.20
N ARG A 160 18.37 -29.33 -13.95
CA ARG A 160 18.49 -28.17 -13.05
C ARG A 160 18.55 -28.58 -11.58
N ILE A 161 17.77 -29.58 -11.20
CA ILE A 161 17.78 -30.15 -9.84
C ILE A 161 19.17 -30.71 -9.54
N GLU A 162 19.71 -31.53 -10.45
CA GLU A 162 21.01 -32.20 -10.29
C GLU A 162 22.21 -31.23 -10.35
N GLN A 163 22.21 -30.30 -11.31
CA GLN A 163 23.39 -29.46 -11.58
C GLN A 163 23.41 -28.15 -10.80
N SER A 164 22.27 -27.71 -10.25
CA SER A 164 22.16 -26.42 -9.53
C SER A 164 21.58 -26.57 -8.13
N TYR A 165 20.33 -27.03 -8.01
CA TYR A 165 19.62 -26.96 -6.72
C TYR A 165 20.24 -27.86 -5.63
N ILE A 166 20.55 -29.12 -5.97
CA ILE A 166 21.17 -30.06 -5.01
C ILE A 166 22.58 -29.60 -4.60
N PRO A 167 23.50 -29.24 -5.51
CA PRO A 167 24.84 -28.77 -5.14
C PRO A 167 24.83 -27.50 -4.29
N ASP A 168 23.98 -26.51 -4.65
CA ASP A 168 23.88 -25.24 -3.93
C ASP A 168 23.36 -25.50 -2.48
N LEU A 169 22.29 -26.29 -2.33
CA LEU A 169 21.76 -26.71 -1.01
C LEU A 169 22.76 -27.55 -0.18
N LYS A 170 23.45 -28.53 -0.78
CA LYS A 170 24.47 -29.34 -0.07
C LYS A 170 25.62 -28.45 0.41
N GLY A 171 26.02 -27.46 -0.39
CA GLY A 171 27.06 -26.49 -0.04
C GLY A 171 26.67 -25.60 1.14
N ASP A 172 25.43 -25.13 1.16
CA ASP A 172 24.92 -24.24 2.20
C ASP A 172 24.70 -24.98 3.54
N PHE A 173 24.12 -26.19 3.53
CA PHE A 173 23.99 -27.00 4.75
C PHE A 173 25.36 -27.36 5.37
N ARG A 174 26.35 -27.72 4.55
CA ARG A 174 27.73 -27.98 5.03
C ARG A 174 28.39 -26.74 5.62
N SER A 175 28.05 -25.55 5.11
CA SER A 175 28.58 -24.27 5.61
C SER A 175 27.95 -23.85 6.93
N GLU A 176 26.71 -24.27 7.22
CA GLU A 176 26.08 -24.09 8.54
C GLU A 176 26.64 -25.05 9.60
N ASP A 177 26.98 -26.29 9.24
CA ASP A 177 27.50 -27.31 10.17
C ASP A 177 28.97 -27.11 10.60
N ALA A 178 29.69 -26.13 10.03
CA ALA A 178 31.11 -25.90 10.33
C ALA A 178 31.31 -25.37 11.78
N PRO A 179 32.30 -25.89 12.55
CA PRO A 179 32.49 -25.54 13.96
C PRO A 179 32.86 -24.06 14.13
N ARG A 180 31.95 -23.28 14.72
CA ARG A 180 32.16 -21.86 15.07
C ARG A 180 32.44 -21.71 16.57
N ARG A 181 33.31 -20.75 16.93
CA ARG A 181 33.54 -20.29 18.31
C ARG A 181 32.21 -19.86 18.96
N PRO A 182 32.04 -19.98 20.29
CA PRO A 182 30.77 -19.78 20.96
C PRO A 182 30.38 -18.29 20.98
N HIS A 183 29.72 -17.85 19.92
CA HIS A 183 28.88 -16.66 19.91
C HIS A 183 27.45 -17.09 19.61
N ARG A 184 26.54 -16.71 20.52
CA ARG A 184 25.08 -16.93 20.54
C ARG A 184 24.50 -17.46 19.22
N ALA A 185 24.03 -18.70 19.26
CA ALA A 185 23.18 -19.29 18.23
C ALA A 185 21.88 -18.49 18.12
N ASN A 186 21.86 -17.55 17.19
CA ASN A 186 20.63 -16.93 16.69
C ASN A 186 20.39 -17.51 15.30
N ILE A 187 19.79 -18.70 15.25
CA ILE A 187 19.21 -19.24 14.03
C ILE A 187 17.73 -18.85 14.06
N VAL A 188 17.26 -18.40 12.91
CA VAL A 188 15.86 -18.08 12.60
C VAL A 188 14.97 -19.19 13.15
N VAL A 189 13.81 -18.82 13.71
CA VAL A 189 12.74 -19.78 13.97
C VAL A 189 12.30 -20.27 12.59
N VAL A 190 12.90 -21.37 12.16
CA VAL A 190 12.43 -22.27 11.11
C VAL A 190 12.04 -23.51 11.88
N ASP A 191 10.94 -24.15 11.53
CA ASP A 191 10.61 -25.47 12.07
C ASP A 191 11.82 -26.41 11.86
N GLN A 192 12.57 -26.66 12.93
CA GLN A 192 13.79 -27.45 12.89
C GLN A 192 13.51 -28.87 12.42
N GLN A 193 12.28 -29.37 12.61
CA GLN A 193 11.88 -30.69 12.16
C GLN A 193 11.78 -30.77 10.64
N SER A 194 11.08 -29.83 9.98
CA SER A 194 10.97 -29.78 8.52
C SER A 194 12.32 -29.52 7.86
N LEU A 195 13.15 -28.63 8.43
CA LEU A 195 14.48 -28.36 7.90
C LEU A 195 15.40 -29.59 8.03
N SER A 196 15.30 -30.32 9.16
CA SER A 196 16.03 -31.58 9.35
C SER A 196 15.56 -32.65 8.37
N ARG A 197 14.25 -32.76 8.11
CA ARG A 197 13.71 -33.68 7.10
C ARG A 197 14.25 -33.38 5.70
N LEU A 198 14.25 -32.11 5.29
CA LEU A 198 14.83 -31.69 4.01
C LEU A 198 16.32 -32.04 3.93
N LYS A 199 17.07 -31.80 5.01
CA LYS A 199 18.49 -32.14 5.11
C LYS A 199 18.72 -33.64 4.97
N THR A 200 17.96 -34.47 5.69
CA THR A 200 18.03 -35.93 5.60
C THR A 200 17.77 -36.40 4.17
N LEU A 201 16.66 -35.97 3.55
CA LEU A 201 16.34 -36.34 2.17
C LEU A 201 17.45 -35.92 1.18
N LEU A 202 18.06 -34.75 1.37
CA LEU A 202 19.12 -34.24 0.51
C LEU A 202 20.43 -35.06 0.57
N PHE A 203 20.80 -35.56 1.76
CA PHE A 203 22.01 -36.38 1.95
C PHE A 203 21.76 -37.88 1.75
N ASP A 204 20.52 -38.34 1.87
CA ASP A 204 20.12 -39.73 1.59
C ASP A 204 19.97 -40.03 0.10
N LEU A 205 20.02 -39.01 -0.77
CA LEU A 205 20.07 -39.19 -2.23
C LEU A 205 21.18 -40.15 -2.68
N ASP A 206 22.29 -40.19 -1.93
CA ASP A 206 23.49 -40.97 -2.24
C ASP A 206 23.35 -42.47 -1.84
N HIS A 207 22.27 -42.87 -1.16
CA HIS A 207 22.03 -44.25 -0.69
C HIS A 207 20.88 -44.92 -1.51
N GLY A 208 21.18 -46.04 -2.17
CA GLY A 208 20.35 -46.63 -3.24
C GLY A 208 19.10 -47.40 -2.76
N GLY A 209 18.03 -47.34 -3.57
CA GLY A 209 16.85 -48.21 -3.42
C GLY A 209 15.54 -47.72 -4.09
N ALA A 210 15.23 -46.42 -4.02
CA ALA A 210 14.01 -45.82 -4.59
C ALA A 210 14.25 -45.21 -6.00
N ASP A 211 13.18 -45.09 -6.80
CA ASP A 211 13.22 -44.39 -8.09
C ASP A 211 13.76 -42.95 -7.91
N VAL A 212 14.70 -42.56 -8.76
CA VAL A 212 15.39 -41.26 -8.69
C VAL A 212 14.38 -40.12 -8.82
N LEU A 213 13.33 -40.32 -9.63
CA LEU A 213 12.27 -39.34 -9.82
C LEU A 213 11.50 -39.10 -8.51
N ASP A 214 11.12 -40.16 -7.80
CA ASP A 214 10.40 -40.06 -6.52
C ASP A 214 11.24 -39.36 -5.45
N LYS A 215 12.55 -39.61 -5.42
CA LYS A 215 13.46 -38.87 -4.54
C LYS A 215 13.45 -37.36 -4.81
N TYR A 216 13.40 -36.94 -6.08
CA TYR A 216 13.32 -35.52 -6.43
C TYR A 216 11.97 -34.90 -6.12
N LYS A 217 10.87 -35.65 -6.29
CA LYS A 217 9.52 -35.22 -5.85
C LYS A 217 9.47 -34.98 -4.35
N ASP A 218 10.00 -35.91 -3.57
CA ASP A 218 10.05 -35.82 -2.10
C ASP A 218 10.90 -34.64 -1.65
N LEU A 219 12.04 -34.42 -2.31
CA LEU A 219 12.93 -33.31 -2.01
C LEU A 219 12.28 -31.95 -2.30
N ALA A 220 11.64 -31.81 -3.47
CA ALA A 220 10.93 -30.58 -3.84
C ALA A 220 9.72 -30.30 -2.93
N SER A 221 8.99 -31.35 -2.54
CA SER A 221 7.87 -31.25 -1.61
C SER A 221 8.33 -30.89 -0.19
N ALA A 222 9.43 -31.46 0.29
CA ALA A 222 10.01 -31.11 1.58
C ALA A 222 10.49 -29.65 1.62
N ALA A 223 11.13 -29.16 0.54
CA ALA A 223 11.51 -27.76 0.41
C ALA A 223 10.28 -26.84 0.43
N TYR A 224 9.19 -27.25 -0.20
CA TYR A 224 7.91 -26.53 -0.15
C TYR A 224 7.29 -26.51 1.24
N THR A 225 7.34 -27.61 2.00
CA THR A 225 6.88 -27.64 3.40
C THR A 225 7.68 -26.68 4.27
N VAL A 226 9.01 -26.68 4.16
CA VAL A 226 9.88 -25.73 4.88
C VAL A 226 9.50 -24.29 4.53
N ARG A 227 9.20 -24.04 3.25
CA ARG A 227 8.76 -22.73 2.78
C ARG A 227 7.45 -22.29 3.43
N GLN A 228 6.43 -23.14 3.42
CA GLN A 228 5.10 -22.85 3.98
C GLN A 228 5.16 -22.57 5.50
N MET A 229 5.89 -23.40 6.25
CA MET A 229 5.97 -23.28 7.71
C MET A 229 6.71 -22.03 8.19
N THR A 230 7.68 -21.55 7.42
CA THR A 230 8.44 -20.32 7.75
C THR A 230 7.64 -19.05 7.45
N ILE A 231 6.77 -19.06 6.44
CA ILE A 231 5.86 -17.94 6.11
C ILE A 231 4.85 -17.71 7.25
N LEU A 232 4.33 -18.79 7.85
CA LEU A 232 3.42 -18.75 9.00
C LEU A 232 4.07 -18.19 10.28
N GLN A 233 5.40 -18.18 10.39
CA GLN A 233 6.12 -17.66 11.55
C GLN A 233 6.55 -16.19 11.37
N HIS A 234 6.71 -15.71 10.13
CA HIS A 234 7.03 -14.31 9.82
C HIS A 234 5.85 -13.33 9.93
N THR A 235 4.62 -13.84 10.06
CA THR A 235 3.44 -13.06 10.47
C THR A 235 3.42 -12.74 11.97
N GLY A 236 4.34 -13.33 12.76
CA GLY A 236 4.63 -12.97 14.15
C GLY A 236 5.92 -12.16 14.27
N ASN A 237 5.86 -11.00 14.93
CA ASN A 237 6.96 -10.07 15.18
C ASN A 237 8.32 -10.71 15.51
N SER A 238 9.31 -10.58 14.61
CA SER A 238 10.74 -10.44 14.93
C SER A 238 11.61 -10.57 13.67
N ALA A 239 12.19 -9.47 13.19
CA ALA A 239 13.24 -9.52 12.16
C ALA A 239 14.41 -8.58 12.49
N SER A 240 15.19 -8.96 13.51
CA SER A 240 16.55 -8.44 13.63
C SER A 240 17.52 -9.57 13.96
N ARG A 241 18.54 -9.75 13.09
CA ARG A 241 19.76 -10.59 13.24
C ARG A 241 19.77 -11.98 12.56
N THR A 242 19.55 -12.03 11.24
CA THR A 242 19.92 -13.17 10.36
C THR A 242 21.36 -13.07 9.83
N THR A 243 22.11 -14.17 9.86
CA THR A 243 23.44 -14.26 9.21
C THR A 243 23.32 -14.34 7.68
N SER A 244 24.40 -14.00 6.95
CA SER A 244 24.44 -14.09 5.47
C SER A 244 24.35 -15.52 4.93
N ILE A 245 24.71 -16.53 5.73
CA ILE A 245 24.64 -17.95 5.36
C ILE A 245 23.20 -18.46 5.45
N SER A 246 22.51 -18.20 6.55
CA SER A 246 21.11 -18.61 6.70
C SER A 246 20.17 -17.94 5.68
N LYS A 247 20.52 -16.73 5.22
CA LYS A 247 19.81 -16.07 4.10
C LYS A 247 20.00 -16.80 2.77
N ARG A 248 21.20 -17.32 2.49
CA ARG A 248 21.50 -18.03 1.25
C ARG A 248 20.81 -19.40 1.23
N LEU A 249 20.89 -20.12 2.35
CA LEU A 249 20.19 -21.40 2.52
C LEU A 249 18.69 -21.25 2.26
N TRP A 250 18.06 -20.20 2.82
CA TRP A 250 16.65 -19.92 2.58
C TRP A 250 16.31 -19.63 1.11
N ILE A 251 17.18 -18.91 0.39
CA ILE A 251 17.01 -18.65 -1.04
C ILE A 251 17.02 -19.97 -1.82
N ASP A 252 17.98 -20.85 -1.53
CA ASP A 252 18.13 -22.11 -2.25
C ASP A 252 16.97 -23.08 -1.94
N VAL A 253 16.47 -23.09 -0.70
CA VAL A 253 15.23 -23.81 -0.34
C VAL A 253 14.05 -23.28 -1.15
N CYS A 254 13.89 -21.96 -1.24
CA CYS A 254 12.83 -21.35 -2.03
C CYS A 254 12.99 -21.65 -3.53
N MET A 255 14.21 -21.75 -4.06
CA MET A 255 14.46 -22.09 -5.46
C MET A 255 13.94 -23.49 -5.80
N LEU A 256 14.20 -24.47 -4.94
CA LEU A 256 13.72 -25.83 -5.14
C LEU A 256 12.21 -25.95 -4.92
N ALA A 257 11.67 -25.26 -3.90
CA ALA A 257 10.24 -25.24 -3.59
C ALA A 257 9.38 -24.69 -4.75
N ARG A 258 9.94 -23.85 -5.65
CA ARG A 258 9.24 -23.30 -6.82
C ARG A 258 8.65 -24.37 -7.74
N LEU A 259 9.27 -25.55 -7.81
CA LEU A 259 8.76 -26.64 -8.64
C LEU A 259 7.38 -27.08 -8.14
N ARG A 260 7.26 -27.33 -6.84
CA ARG A 260 5.97 -27.70 -6.22
C ARG A 260 4.96 -26.57 -6.32
N VAL A 261 5.42 -25.33 -6.23
CA VAL A 261 4.56 -24.15 -6.36
C VAL A 261 3.97 -24.03 -7.76
N ALA A 262 4.78 -24.24 -8.81
CA ALA A 262 4.28 -24.25 -10.18
C ALA A 262 3.23 -25.35 -10.38
N PHE A 263 3.47 -26.55 -9.84
CA PHE A 263 2.51 -27.65 -9.83
C PHE A 263 1.16 -27.26 -9.22
N GLU A 264 1.16 -26.68 -8.02
CA GLU A 264 -0.08 -26.24 -7.35
C GLU A 264 -0.84 -25.21 -8.18
N ARG A 265 -0.13 -24.27 -8.85
CA ARG A 265 -0.77 -23.26 -9.71
C ARG A 265 -1.30 -23.82 -11.02
N PHE A 266 -0.66 -24.85 -11.56
CA PHE A 266 -1.14 -25.56 -12.74
C PHE A 266 -2.45 -26.29 -12.44
N GLN A 267 -2.52 -26.94 -11.27
CA GLN A 267 -3.75 -27.56 -10.78
C GLN A 267 -4.85 -26.53 -10.54
N GLU A 268 -4.57 -25.47 -9.78
CA GLU A 268 -5.55 -24.45 -9.40
C GLU A 268 -6.16 -23.77 -10.63
N ILE A 269 -5.35 -23.36 -11.62
CA ILE A 269 -5.89 -22.68 -12.80
C ILE A 269 -6.67 -23.63 -13.71
N ALA A 270 -6.20 -24.86 -13.87
CA ALA A 270 -6.86 -25.84 -14.73
C ALA A 270 -8.23 -26.21 -14.18
N LEU A 271 -8.40 -26.25 -12.85
CA LEU A 271 -9.69 -26.54 -12.21
C LEU A 271 -10.61 -25.32 -12.10
N ALA A 272 -10.04 -24.12 -11.97
CA ALA A 272 -10.81 -22.88 -11.76
C ALA A 272 -11.37 -22.26 -13.04
N LEU A 273 -10.69 -22.41 -14.19
CA LEU A 273 -11.05 -21.70 -15.42
C LEU A 273 -11.65 -22.62 -16.48
N PRO A 274 -12.92 -22.39 -16.91
CA PRO A 274 -13.55 -23.16 -17.98
C PRO A 274 -12.78 -23.16 -19.31
N SER A 275 -12.02 -22.10 -19.58
CA SER A 275 -11.19 -22.00 -20.78
C SER A 275 -10.07 -23.05 -20.85
N PHE A 276 -9.74 -23.70 -19.73
CA PHE A 276 -8.75 -24.78 -19.68
C PHE A 276 -9.32 -26.14 -20.12
N GLU A 277 -10.57 -26.20 -20.61
CA GLU A 277 -11.08 -27.41 -21.25
C GLU A 277 -10.22 -27.83 -22.45
N ASP A 278 -9.81 -26.87 -23.30
CA ASP A 278 -8.88 -27.10 -24.41
C ASP A 278 -7.65 -26.20 -24.31
N VAL A 279 -6.50 -26.78 -23.97
CA VAL A 279 -5.25 -26.07 -23.72
C VAL A 279 -4.27 -26.31 -24.87
N ASN A 280 -3.98 -25.25 -25.63
CA ASN A 280 -2.98 -25.27 -26.70
C ASN A 280 -1.72 -24.48 -26.30
N ILE A 281 -0.57 -25.16 -26.19
CA ILE A 281 0.71 -24.54 -25.90
C ILE A 281 1.54 -24.41 -27.18
N VAL A 282 1.91 -23.18 -27.53
CA VAL A 282 2.66 -22.83 -28.74
C VAL A 282 4.05 -22.33 -28.38
N LEU A 283 5.08 -23.08 -28.79
CA LEU A 283 6.47 -22.67 -28.66
C LEU A 283 6.82 -21.67 -29.76
N VAL A 284 7.21 -20.46 -29.37
CA VAL A 284 7.52 -19.36 -30.31
C VAL A 284 8.84 -19.66 -31.04
N PRO A 285 8.84 -19.76 -32.39
CA PRO A 285 10.04 -20.09 -33.15
C PRO A 285 11.06 -18.95 -33.15
N ARG A 286 12.32 -19.28 -32.88
CA ARG A 286 13.43 -18.33 -32.98
C ARG A 286 13.79 -17.96 -34.42
N SER A 287 13.52 -18.85 -35.38
CA SER A 287 13.89 -18.71 -36.81
C SER A 287 13.15 -17.57 -37.54
N GLN A 288 12.03 -17.09 -37.00
CA GLN A 288 11.27 -15.97 -37.57
C GLN A 288 11.88 -14.60 -37.21
N MET A 289 12.95 -14.57 -36.43
CA MET A 289 13.63 -13.35 -35.98
C MET A 289 15.00 -13.28 -36.64
N SER A 290 15.06 -12.58 -37.78
CA SER A 290 16.27 -12.46 -38.58
C SER A 290 17.40 -11.83 -37.75
N LEU A 291 18.50 -12.56 -37.62
CA LEU A 291 19.73 -12.11 -36.96
C LEU A 291 20.91 -12.08 -37.95
N ALA A 292 20.64 -12.04 -39.26
CA ALA A 292 21.66 -11.96 -40.30
C ALA A 292 22.68 -10.87 -39.94
N ASP A 293 23.94 -11.29 -39.76
CA ASP A 293 25.08 -10.58 -39.16
C ASP A 293 24.76 -9.19 -38.54
N SER A 294 23.96 -9.22 -37.48
CA SER A 294 23.33 -8.06 -36.80
C SER A 294 24.30 -7.11 -36.08
N ARG A 295 25.58 -7.13 -36.42
CA ARG A 295 26.60 -6.24 -35.85
C ARG A 295 26.57 -4.91 -36.60
N PRO A 296 26.60 -3.77 -35.89
CA PRO A 296 26.67 -2.47 -36.55
C PRO A 296 27.94 -2.37 -37.42
N GLU A 297 27.79 -1.87 -38.66
CA GLU A 297 28.89 -1.72 -39.64
C GLU A 297 30.04 -0.89 -39.07
N ARG A 298 29.72 0.18 -38.33
CA ARG A 298 30.68 1.02 -37.61
C ARG A 298 30.47 0.90 -36.10
N ARG A 299 31.57 0.70 -35.36
CA ARG A 299 31.56 0.71 -33.89
C ARG A 299 32.07 2.03 -33.36
N LEU A 300 31.33 2.61 -32.42
CA LEU A 300 31.75 3.84 -31.78
C LEU A 300 32.77 3.55 -30.69
N THR A 301 33.80 4.37 -30.60
CA THR A 301 34.74 4.37 -29.49
C THR A 301 34.09 4.89 -28.21
N LEU A 302 34.71 4.60 -27.07
CA LEU A 302 34.28 5.15 -25.78
C LEU A 302 34.22 6.69 -25.81
N LYS A 303 35.18 7.34 -26.49
CA LYS A 303 35.23 8.79 -26.63
C LYS A 303 34.06 9.33 -27.44
N GLU A 304 33.75 8.73 -28.59
CA GLU A 304 32.59 9.11 -29.41
C GLU A 304 31.27 8.93 -28.65
N THR A 305 31.16 7.89 -27.81
CA THR A 305 29.97 7.63 -26.99
C THR A 305 29.75 8.74 -25.94
N PHE A 306 30.81 9.24 -25.31
CA PHE A 306 30.72 10.35 -24.36
C PHE A 306 30.35 11.68 -25.06
N ILE A 307 30.83 11.90 -26.28
CA ILE A 307 30.45 13.06 -27.09
C ILE A 307 28.95 13.06 -27.38
N ILE A 308 28.37 11.90 -27.69
CA ILE A 308 26.93 11.74 -27.91
C ILE A 308 26.13 12.07 -26.65
N LEU A 309 26.62 11.67 -25.48
CA LEU A 309 25.98 12.00 -24.20
C LEU A 309 26.13 13.47 -23.79
N HIS A 310 26.87 14.26 -24.57
CA HIS A 310 27.27 15.63 -24.22
C HIS A 310 28.03 15.71 -22.88
N ILE A 311 28.82 14.68 -22.58
CA ILE A 311 29.66 14.60 -21.37
C ILE A 311 31.13 14.77 -21.77
N GLU A 312 31.86 15.62 -21.05
CA GLU A 312 33.29 15.80 -21.27
C GLU A 312 34.04 14.47 -21.09
N PHE A 313 34.86 14.09 -22.08
CA PHE A 313 35.65 12.86 -22.00
C PHE A 313 36.93 13.07 -21.18
N SER A 314 36.82 12.95 -19.86
CA SER A 314 37.92 13.05 -18.90
C SER A 314 37.98 11.84 -17.95
N GLN A 315 39.14 11.58 -17.33
CA GLN A 315 39.30 10.48 -16.37
C GLN A 315 38.35 10.61 -15.17
N THR A 316 38.05 11.84 -14.75
CA THR A 316 37.10 12.17 -13.68
C THR A 316 35.65 11.94 -14.11
N ALA A 317 35.25 12.42 -15.29
CA ALA A 317 33.89 12.22 -15.82
C ALA A 317 33.57 10.74 -16.09
N VAL A 318 34.53 9.98 -16.61
CA VAL A 318 34.34 8.54 -16.86
C VAL A 318 34.18 7.76 -15.55
N LYS A 319 34.95 8.10 -14.50
CA LYS A 319 34.78 7.51 -13.17
C LYS A 319 33.41 7.84 -12.57
N ALA A 320 33.00 9.10 -12.65
CA ALA A 320 31.70 9.56 -12.17
C ALA A 320 30.54 8.86 -12.91
N ALA A 321 30.63 8.72 -14.24
CA ALA A 321 29.60 8.08 -15.04
C ALA A 321 29.49 6.56 -14.80
N LEU A 322 30.58 5.87 -14.47
CA LEU A 322 30.60 4.40 -14.33
C LEU A 322 30.49 3.90 -12.89
N GLY A 323 30.76 4.75 -11.88
CA GLY A 323 30.69 4.37 -10.46
C GLY A 323 31.75 3.35 -10.03
N GLN A 324 32.84 3.20 -10.79
CA GLN A 324 33.91 2.21 -10.54
C GLN A 324 35.30 2.86 -10.46
N ASP A 325 36.08 2.49 -9.43
CA ASP A 325 37.51 2.81 -9.33
C ASP A 325 38.32 1.90 -10.27
N CYS A 326 38.39 2.27 -11.54
CA CYS A 326 39.17 1.56 -12.54
C CYS A 326 39.92 2.52 -13.48
N SER A 327 41.01 2.02 -14.09
CA SER A 327 41.80 2.79 -15.05
C SER A 327 41.05 2.94 -16.38
N LEU A 328 41.22 4.09 -17.06
CA LEU A 328 40.62 4.35 -18.37
C LEU A 328 40.95 3.24 -19.39
N ASP A 329 42.15 2.68 -19.36
CA ASP A 329 42.55 1.63 -20.30
C ASP A 329 41.84 0.29 -20.04
N ARG A 330 41.50 -0.01 -18.78
CA ARG A 330 40.65 -1.16 -18.47
C ARG A 330 39.22 -0.94 -18.98
N ILE A 331 38.65 0.25 -18.76
CA ILE A 331 37.30 0.58 -19.24
C ILE A 331 37.22 0.53 -20.77
N LYS A 332 38.19 1.11 -21.48
CA LYS A 332 38.26 1.05 -22.94
C LYS A 332 38.30 -0.41 -23.44
N ARG A 333 39.11 -1.26 -22.81
CA ARG A 333 39.16 -2.69 -23.14
C ARG A 333 37.83 -3.39 -22.85
N ASP A 334 37.21 -3.13 -21.70
CA ASP A 334 35.95 -3.78 -21.31
C ASP A 334 34.78 -3.33 -22.19
N PHE A 335 34.75 -2.05 -22.56
CA PHE A 335 33.81 -1.48 -23.54
C PHE A 335 33.97 -2.14 -24.91
N GLY A 336 35.20 -2.22 -25.42
CA GLY A 336 35.51 -2.91 -26.68
C GLY A 336 35.14 -4.41 -26.63
N ARG A 337 35.39 -5.10 -25.51
CA ARG A 337 34.97 -6.50 -25.32
C ARG A 337 33.45 -6.67 -25.40
N ARG A 338 32.67 -5.73 -24.84
CA ARG A 338 31.20 -5.77 -24.87
C ARG A 338 30.64 -5.52 -26.26
N GLN A 339 31.22 -4.59 -27.03
CA GLN A 339 30.85 -4.36 -28.43
C GLN A 339 31.11 -5.55 -29.37
N ASN A 340 31.96 -6.50 -28.95
CA ASN A 340 32.24 -7.71 -29.71
C ASN A 340 31.23 -8.85 -29.45
N ARG A 341 30.35 -8.71 -28.45
CA ARG A 341 29.34 -9.73 -28.14
C ARG A 341 28.32 -9.80 -29.28
N ARG A 342 27.86 -11.03 -29.57
CA ARG A 342 26.77 -11.22 -30.52
C ARG A 342 25.47 -10.66 -29.91
N PRO A 343 24.68 -9.88 -30.66
CA PRO A 343 23.38 -9.44 -30.20
C PRO A 343 22.47 -10.63 -29.84
N GLN A 344 21.63 -10.44 -28.84
CA GLN A 344 20.69 -11.42 -28.31
C GLN A 344 19.33 -10.73 -28.13
N VAL A 345 18.31 -11.32 -28.74
CA VAL A 345 16.93 -10.90 -28.52
C VAL A 345 16.41 -11.61 -27.29
N HIS A 346 15.97 -10.85 -26.30
CA HIS A 346 15.41 -11.40 -25.07
C HIS A 346 13.99 -11.93 -25.29
N ALA A 347 13.60 -12.96 -24.55
CA ALA A 347 12.36 -13.71 -24.70
C ALA A 347 11.13 -12.80 -24.61
N GLU A 348 11.17 -11.75 -23.79
CA GLU A 348 10.08 -10.78 -23.70
C GLU A 348 9.91 -9.98 -25.00
N VAL A 349 11.01 -9.57 -25.63
CA VAL A 349 11.00 -8.90 -26.93
C VAL A 349 10.55 -9.87 -28.03
N GLN A 350 11.04 -11.11 -27.99
CA GLN A 350 10.62 -12.17 -28.92
C GLN A 350 9.10 -12.37 -28.85
N MET A 351 8.56 -12.54 -27.64
CA MET A 351 7.13 -12.75 -27.41
C MET A 351 6.30 -11.58 -27.92
N LEU A 352 6.66 -10.35 -27.54
CA LEU A 352 5.91 -9.15 -27.91
C LEU A 352 5.83 -8.96 -29.42
N LEU A 353 6.94 -9.13 -30.14
CA LEU A 353 6.97 -8.99 -31.60
C LEU A 353 6.19 -10.11 -32.29
N TYR A 354 6.32 -11.36 -31.83
CA TYR A 354 5.59 -12.50 -32.39
C TYR A 354 4.07 -12.31 -32.27
N LEU A 355 3.59 -11.94 -31.08
CA LEU A 355 2.17 -11.73 -30.83
C LEU A 355 1.60 -10.61 -31.70
N ASN A 356 2.32 -9.51 -31.85
CA ASN A 356 1.87 -8.40 -32.70
C ASN A 356 1.92 -8.72 -34.20
N MET A 357 2.72 -9.70 -34.63
CA MET A 357 2.77 -10.17 -36.02
C MET A 357 1.65 -11.17 -36.34
N LYS A 358 1.29 -12.05 -35.40
CA LYS A 358 0.38 -13.18 -35.64
C LYS A 358 -1.03 -13.01 -35.07
N ALA A 359 -1.26 -12.10 -34.12
CA ALA A 359 -2.57 -11.94 -33.49
C ALA A 359 -3.52 -11.07 -34.32
N PRO A 360 -4.78 -11.48 -34.55
CA PRO A 360 -5.76 -10.73 -35.35
C PRO A 360 -6.18 -9.39 -34.72
N SER A 361 -6.05 -9.22 -33.40
CA SER A 361 -6.27 -7.96 -32.69
C SER A 361 -5.49 -7.91 -31.37
N ALA A 362 -5.00 -6.73 -30.98
CA ALA A 362 -4.29 -6.53 -29.71
C ALA A 362 -5.22 -6.56 -28.47
N SER A 363 -6.54 -6.55 -28.68
CA SER A 363 -7.55 -6.61 -27.62
C SER A 363 -7.83 -8.02 -27.10
N ASP A 364 -7.37 -9.07 -27.80
CA ASP A 364 -7.70 -10.46 -27.46
C ASP A 364 -6.63 -11.13 -26.57
N ILE A 365 -5.45 -10.52 -26.39
CA ILE A 365 -4.37 -11.08 -25.58
C ILE A 365 -4.51 -10.59 -24.13
N PHE A 366 -4.37 -11.50 -23.17
CA PHE A 366 -4.33 -11.12 -21.76
C PHE A 366 -3.14 -10.16 -21.54
N PRO A 367 -3.33 -8.94 -21.00
CA PRO A 367 -2.34 -7.86 -21.02
C PRO A 367 -1.20 -8.05 -20.00
N TYR A 368 -0.65 -9.26 -19.92
CA TYR A 368 0.46 -9.64 -19.05
C TYR A 368 1.41 -10.62 -19.74
N LEU A 369 2.71 -10.38 -19.58
CA LEU A 369 3.77 -11.33 -19.92
C LEU A 369 4.31 -11.95 -18.63
N GLY A 370 4.18 -13.27 -18.50
CA GLY A 370 4.83 -14.02 -17.44
C GLY A 370 6.30 -14.20 -17.74
N CYS A 371 7.19 -13.99 -16.77
CA CYS A 371 8.63 -14.01 -16.99
C CYS A 371 9.35 -14.85 -15.93
N SER A 372 10.21 -15.78 -16.37
CA SER A 372 10.94 -16.68 -15.47
C SER A 372 11.93 -15.96 -14.55
N LYS A 373 12.29 -14.73 -14.91
CA LYS A 373 12.99 -13.73 -14.11
C LYS A 373 12.30 -12.38 -14.27
N LEU A 374 12.55 -11.43 -13.38
CA LEU A 374 12.15 -10.05 -13.62
C LEU A 374 12.73 -9.57 -14.96
N SER A 375 12.01 -8.68 -15.64
CA SER A 375 12.48 -8.13 -16.90
C SER A 375 13.74 -7.30 -16.71
N CYS A 376 14.60 -7.28 -17.73
CA CYS A 376 15.74 -6.38 -17.72
C CYS A 376 15.31 -4.95 -18.01
N PHE A 377 16.16 -3.97 -17.65
CA PHE A 377 15.87 -2.54 -17.84
C PHE A 377 15.41 -2.23 -19.27
N LEU A 378 16.10 -2.81 -20.26
CA LEU A 378 15.82 -2.56 -21.68
C LEU A 378 14.52 -3.24 -22.13
N CYS A 379 14.23 -4.46 -21.65
CA CYS A 379 12.96 -5.15 -21.92
C CYS A 379 11.78 -4.38 -21.34
N ASP A 380 11.86 -3.97 -20.07
CA ASP A 380 10.78 -3.24 -19.38
C ASP A 380 10.44 -1.93 -20.12
N ARG A 381 11.45 -1.12 -20.46
CA ARG A 381 11.24 0.13 -21.21
C ARG A 381 10.70 -0.10 -22.62
N PHE A 382 11.21 -1.12 -23.30
CA PHE A 382 10.71 -1.48 -24.62
C PHE A 382 9.24 -1.91 -24.58
N ILE A 383 8.87 -2.82 -23.68
CA ILE A 383 7.51 -3.36 -23.54
C ILE A 383 6.53 -2.24 -23.21
N ARG A 384 6.83 -1.40 -22.20
CA ARG A 384 5.97 -0.28 -21.78
C ARG A 384 5.74 0.75 -22.89
N SER A 385 6.74 0.98 -23.73
CA SER A 385 6.65 1.93 -24.83
C SER A 385 5.94 1.35 -26.06
N TYR A 386 6.14 0.05 -26.31
CA TYR A 386 5.61 -0.63 -27.49
C TYR A 386 4.15 -1.06 -27.34
N GLY A 387 3.72 -1.53 -26.16
CA GLY A 387 2.39 -2.09 -25.93
C GLY A 387 1.79 -1.79 -24.55
N ARG A 388 0.48 -2.05 -24.40
CA ARG A 388 -0.24 -1.98 -23.11
C ARG A 388 -0.19 -3.33 -22.39
N VAL A 389 1.02 -3.87 -22.22
CA VAL A 389 1.24 -5.19 -21.61
C VAL A 389 2.18 -5.03 -20.42
N GLU A 390 1.85 -5.68 -19.32
CA GLU A 390 2.61 -5.59 -18.08
C GLU A 390 3.50 -6.82 -17.86
N THR A 391 4.54 -6.69 -17.02
CA THR A 391 5.35 -7.81 -16.51
C THR A 391 5.39 -7.75 -14.98
N ARG A 392 5.85 -8.83 -14.34
CA ARG A 392 6.03 -8.90 -12.87
C ARG A 392 6.83 -7.73 -12.28
N GLY A 393 7.78 -7.19 -13.05
CA GLY A 393 8.65 -6.09 -12.64
C GLY A 393 9.98 -6.11 -13.38
N CYS A 394 10.87 -5.21 -12.98
CA CYS A 394 12.17 -4.98 -13.59
C CYS A 394 13.29 -5.12 -12.54
N HIS A 395 14.33 -5.92 -12.81
CA HIS A 395 15.50 -5.99 -11.90
C HIS A 395 16.51 -4.85 -12.13
N GLY A 396 16.21 -3.91 -13.04
CA GLY A 396 17.00 -2.70 -13.27
C GLY A 396 18.39 -2.92 -13.87
N ARG A 397 18.73 -4.12 -14.37
CA ARG A 397 20.02 -4.36 -15.05
C ARG A 397 19.89 -4.25 -16.56
N ALA A 398 20.89 -3.63 -17.19
CA ALA A 398 21.04 -3.54 -18.63
C ALA A 398 22.04 -4.59 -19.14
N PHE A 399 21.63 -5.38 -20.13
CA PHE A 399 22.47 -6.43 -20.72
C PHE A 399 23.15 -5.94 -21.98
N GLN A 400 24.46 -6.13 -22.05
CA GLN A 400 25.30 -5.65 -23.15
C GLN A 400 24.96 -6.21 -24.54
N ALA A 401 24.32 -7.38 -24.60
CA ALA A 401 23.98 -8.04 -25.87
C ALA A 401 22.54 -7.75 -26.33
N TRP A 402 21.75 -7.02 -25.55
CA TRP A 402 20.33 -6.83 -25.83
C TRP A 402 20.09 -6.12 -27.18
N THR A 403 19.14 -6.61 -27.97
CA THR A 403 18.74 -5.99 -29.24
C THR A 403 17.28 -6.29 -29.61
N VAL A 404 16.79 -5.58 -30.63
CA VAL A 404 15.50 -5.82 -31.31
C VAL A 404 15.81 -6.40 -32.69
N PRO A 405 15.21 -7.54 -33.10
CA PRO A 405 15.48 -8.16 -34.40
C PRO A 405 14.89 -7.33 -35.54
N GLU A 406 15.43 -7.53 -36.73
CA GLU A 406 14.81 -7.03 -37.95
C GLU A 406 13.60 -7.90 -38.29
N MET A 407 12.52 -7.24 -38.69
CA MET A 407 11.22 -7.88 -38.86
C MET A 407 10.68 -7.59 -40.26
N GLU A 408 10.25 -8.66 -40.94
CA GLU A 408 9.55 -8.57 -42.21
C GLU A 408 8.05 -8.87 -42.00
N LEU A 409 7.22 -8.46 -42.96
CA LEU A 409 5.79 -8.77 -42.98
C LEU A 409 5.00 -8.22 -41.76
N LEU A 410 5.41 -7.08 -41.22
CA LEU A 410 4.73 -6.41 -40.12
C LEU A 410 3.38 -5.83 -40.57
N PRO A 411 2.35 -5.83 -39.70
CA PRO A 411 1.12 -5.08 -39.97
C PRO A 411 1.39 -3.57 -39.99
N LEU A 412 0.57 -2.82 -40.75
CA LEU A 412 0.72 -1.37 -40.91
C LEU A 412 0.83 -0.64 -39.55
N GLY A 413 1.74 0.33 -39.47
CA GLY A 413 2.04 1.12 -38.27
C GLY A 413 2.87 0.41 -37.20
N HIS A 414 3.19 -0.88 -37.34
CA HIS A 414 4.00 -1.58 -36.33
C HIS A 414 5.49 -1.26 -36.47
N ALA A 415 6.00 -1.03 -37.69
CA ALA A 415 7.39 -0.63 -37.86
C ALA A 415 7.66 0.72 -37.15
N GLU A 416 6.74 1.67 -37.28
CA GLU A 416 6.81 2.96 -36.59
C GLU A 416 6.74 2.80 -35.05
N LYS A 417 5.89 1.90 -34.54
CA LYS A 417 5.85 1.57 -33.10
C LYS A 417 7.17 1.01 -32.60
N ILE A 418 7.82 0.11 -33.36
CA ILE A 418 9.14 -0.43 -33.00
C ILE A 418 10.14 0.72 -32.91
N VAL A 419 10.17 1.59 -33.93
CA VAL A 419 11.08 2.75 -33.97
C VAL A 419 10.86 3.69 -32.79
N LYS A 420 9.60 4.02 -32.49
CA LYS A 420 9.23 4.86 -31.34
C LYS A 420 9.66 4.23 -30.02
N ALA A 421 9.43 2.92 -29.85
CA ALA A 421 9.83 2.21 -28.65
C ALA A 421 11.34 2.23 -28.44
N ILE A 422 12.12 1.98 -29.50
CA ILE A 422 13.60 2.04 -29.44
C ILE A 422 14.07 3.46 -29.08
N ARG A 423 13.46 4.52 -29.64
CA ARG A 423 13.80 5.91 -29.28
C ARG A 423 13.57 6.19 -27.79
N VAL A 424 12.46 5.70 -27.23
CA VAL A 424 12.18 5.85 -25.79
C VAL A 424 13.22 5.10 -24.96
N VAL A 425 13.56 3.86 -25.31
CA VAL A 425 14.63 3.12 -24.61
C VAL A 425 15.96 3.87 -24.69
N GLN A 426 16.31 4.42 -25.85
CA GLN A 426 17.55 5.20 -26.00
C GLN A 426 17.54 6.44 -25.10
N ASN A 427 16.46 7.22 -25.12
CA ASN A 427 16.32 8.41 -24.28
C ASN A 427 16.42 8.05 -22.79
N ASP A 428 15.79 6.96 -22.35
CA ASP A 428 15.86 6.51 -20.97
C ASP A 428 17.29 6.09 -20.58
N VAL A 429 18.03 5.42 -21.48
CA VAL A 429 19.46 5.11 -21.27
C VAL A 429 20.28 6.39 -21.11
N GLU A 430 20.02 7.42 -21.94
CA GLU A 430 20.72 8.71 -21.87
C GLU A 430 20.37 9.48 -20.57
N GLU A 431 19.10 9.53 -20.18
CA GLU A 431 18.64 10.18 -18.95
C GLU A 431 19.24 9.52 -17.70
N VAL A 432 19.41 8.20 -17.70
CA VAL A 432 20.11 7.47 -16.63
C VAL A 432 21.54 7.98 -16.43
N PHE A 433 22.22 8.49 -17.47
CA PHE A 433 23.53 9.15 -17.32
C PHE A 433 23.42 10.63 -16.92
N LYS A 434 22.42 11.36 -17.42
CA LYS A 434 22.22 12.80 -17.11
C LYS A 434 21.75 13.06 -15.69
N ALA A 435 20.91 12.20 -15.12
CA ALA A 435 20.35 12.35 -13.77
C ALA A 435 21.43 12.35 -12.67
N LEU A 436 22.56 11.67 -12.87
CA LEU A 436 23.57 11.46 -11.84
C LEU A 436 24.74 12.43 -11.89
N ILE A 437 24.86 13.19 -12.98
CA ILE A 437 25.64 14.43 -12.97
C ILE A 437 25.03 15.42 -11.96
N ARG A 438 23.73 15.29 -11.67
CA ARG A 438 23.00 16.13 -10.70
C ARG A 438 23.02 15.56 -9.27
N ASP A 439 22.90 14.23 -9.10
CA ASP A 439 22.96 13.55 -7.79
C ASP A 439 23.65 12.16 -7.86
N PRO A 440 24.89 11.98 -7.37
CA PRO A 440 25.60 10.71 -7.47
C PRO A 440 25.08 9.67 -6.45
N ILE A 441 24.10 8.86 -6.84
CA ILE A 441 23.61 7.71 -6.06
C ILE A 441 24.48 6.48 -6.34
N GLN A 442 25.10 5.90 -5.30
CA GLN A 442 25.77 4.59 -5.40
C GLN A 442 24.72 3.46 -5.39
N LEU A 443 24.55 2.77 -6.53
CA LEU A 443 23.66 1.62 -6.67
C LEU A 443 24.42 0.33 -6.34
N GLN A 444 23.89 -0.49 -5.42
CA GLN A 444 24.46 -1.81 -5.11
C GLN A 444 24.03 -2.89 -6.13
N LYS A 445 24.85 -3.94 -6.22
CA LYS A 445 24.72 -5.07 -7.16
C LYS A 445 23.52 -5.96 -6.84
N THR A 446 22.72 -6.30 -7.86
CA THR A 446 21.73 -7.40 -7.78
C THR A 446 22.25 -8.68 -8.47
N SER A 447 22.05 -9.85 -7.86
CA SER A 447 22.44 -11.15 -8.43
C SER A 447 21.49 -11.58 -9.56
N VAL A 448 22.04 -12.07 -10.68
CA VAL A 448 21.26 -12.59 -11.85
C VAL A 448 21.05 -14.12 -11.80
N ALA A 449 21.71 -14.80 -10.85
CA ALA A 449 21.28 -16.12 -10.41
C ALA A 449 19.97 -15.95 -9.64
N GLY A 450 18.95 -16.73 -9.99
CA GLY A 450 17.59 -16.60 -9.51
C GLY A 450 17.51 -16.33 -8.01
N GLY A 451 16.68 -15.36 -7.65
CA GLY A 451 16.45 -14.91 -6.28
C GLY A 451 16.17 -13.42 -6.30
N SER A 452 14.92 -13.04 -6.01
CA SER A 452 14.61 -11.71 -5.45
C SER A 452 15.37 -11.60 -4.13
N SER A 453 16.67 -11.30 -4.21
CA SER A 453 17.51 -11.06 -3.06
C SER A 453 17.30 -9.61 -2.63
N ILE A 454 16.16 -9.30 -2.02
CA ILE A 454 16.12 -8.24 -1.02
C ILE A 454 16.64 -8.90 0.26
N LEU A 455 17.86 -8.53 0.66
CA LEU A 455 18.29 -8.27 2.04
C LEU A 455 19.84 -8.21 2.11
N GLY A 456 20.42 -7.21 1.45
CA GLY A 456 21.80 -6.76 1.65
C GLY A 456 21.82 -5.34 2.23
N GLU A 457 22.45 -5.17 3.39
CA GLU A 457 22.53 -3.92 4.15
C GLU A 457 23.57 -2.96 3.57
N GLY A 458 23.23 -1.67 3.48
CA GLY A 458 24.18 -0.59 3.21
C GLY A 458 23.66 0.51 2.27
N GLY A 459 22.43 0.98 2.49
CA GLY A 459 21.81 2.07 1.72
C GLY A 459 20.29 2.04 1.87
N THR A 460 19.74 2.95 2.68
CA THR A 460 18.30 3.27 2.82
C THR A 460 17.33 2.12 3.16
N ARG A 461 17.59 1.39 4.27
CA ARG A 461 16.62 0.49 4.94
C ARG A 461 15.35 1.21 5.46
N LYS A 462 15.36 2.54 5.54
CA LYS A 462 14.17 3.34 5.91
C LYS A 462 13.13 3.43 4.79
N ASP A 463 13.56 3.39 3.52
CA ASP A 463 12.72 3.77 2.39
C ASP A 463 11.88 2.59 1.84
N VAL A 464 12.44 1.37 1.82
CA VAL A 464 11.72 0.14 1.47
C VAL A 464 10.75 -0.29 2.59
N SER A 465 11.14 -0.08 3.85
CA SER A 465 10.26 -0.30 5.01
C SER A 465 9.09 0.69 5.03
N ALA A 466 9.35 1.97 4.71
CA ALA A 466 8.31 2.98 4.58
C ALA A 466 7.33 2.66 3.43
N LYS A 467 7.83 2.25 2.25
CA LYS A 467 6.98 1.84 1.12
C LYS A 467 6.13 0.61 1.44
N LYS A 468 6.72 -0.42 2.06
CA LYS A 468 6.00 -1.63 2.47
C LYS A 468 4.91 -1.33 3.51
N ARG A 469 5.25 -0.55 4.54
CA ARG A 469 4.29 -0.04 5.53
C ARG A 469 3.21 0.83 4.88
N HIS A 470 3.54 1.61 3.84
CA HIS A 470 2.59 2.42 3.10
C HIS A 470 1.60 1.57 2.30
N ILE A 471 2.06 0.51 1.63
CA ILE A 471 1.19 -0.42 0.89
C ILE A 471 0.28 -1.21 1.83
N GLU A 472 0.81 -1.71 2.95
CA GLU A 472 0.00 -2.34 4.00
C GLU A 472 -1.05 -1.36 4.54
N LYS A 473 -0.68 -0.09 4.81
CA LYS A 473 -1.63 0.97 5.18
C LYS A 473 -2.71 1.17 4.10
N LEU A 474 -2.36 1.17 2.82
CA LEU A 474 -3.32 1.34 1.72
C LEU A 474 -4.29 0.16 1.60
N LYS A 475 -3.81 -1.09 1.74
CA LYS A 475 -4.65 -2.30 1.77
C LYS A 475 -5.63 -2.27 2.93
N LEU A 476 -5.14 -1.96 4.13
CA LEU A 476 -5.97 -1.88 5.33
C LEU A 476 -6.99 -0.74 5.24
N LYS A 477 -6.62 0.38 4.61
CA LYS A 477 -7.55 1.47 4.32
C LYS A 477 -8.62 1.02 3.32
N ALA A 478 -8.25 0.32 2.25
CA ALA A 478 -9.20 -0.20 1.27
C ALA A 478 -10.19 -1.21 1.91
N GLU A 479 -9.71 -2.09 2.78
CA GLU A 479 -10.57 -3.04 3.51
C GLU A 479 -11.51 -2.32 4.48
N ARG A 480 -11.00 -1.32 5.21
CA ARG A 480 -11.82 -0.44 6.05
C ARG A 480 -12.91 0.27 5.24
N ASP A 481 -12.55 0.81 4.08
CA ASP A 481 -13.47 1.54 3.20
C ASP A 481 -14.53 0.58 2.62
N ARG A 482 -14.13 -0.64 2.21
CA ARG A 482 -15.03 -1.73 1.77
C ARG A 482 -16.04 -2.10 2.85
N VAL A 483 -15.58 -2.38 4.08
CA VAL A 483 -16.48 -2.74 5.19
C VAL A 483 -17.41 -1.56 5.50
N SER A 484 -16.90 -0.33 5.51
CA SER A 484 -17.73 0.86 5.74
C SER A 484 -18.82 1.01 4.67
N GLU A 485 -18.47 0.80 3.40
CA GLU A 485 -19.41 0.86 2.27
C GLU A 485 -20.45 -0.27 2.33
N MET A 486 -20.06 -1.49 2.71
CA MET A 486 -20.97 -2.62 2.93
C MET A 486 -22.11 -2.24 3.88
N PHE A 487 -21.78 -1.66 5.04
CA PHE A 487 -22.80 -1.23 5.98
C PHE A 487 -23.56 0.03 5.53
N GLN A 488 -22.96 0.94 4.75
CA GLN A 488 -23.68 2.08 4.17
C GLN A 488 -24.75 1.61 3.19
N ARG A 489 -24.42 0.65 2.31
CA ARG A 489 -25.37 0.05 1.36
C ARG A 489 -26.50 -0.68 2.08
N GLU A 490 -26.21 -1.35 3.20
CA GLU A 490 -27.24 -1.98 4.03
C GLU A 490 -28.24 -0.95 4.58
N VAL A 491 -27.74 0.20 5.06
CA VAL A 491 -28.59 1.32 5.51
C VAL A 491 -29.38 1.92 4.34
N GLU A 492 -28.79 2.06 3.15
CA GLU A 492 -29.49 2.55 1.95
C GLU A 492 -30.56 1.57 1.44
N LEU A 493 -30.31 0.26 1.49
CA LEU A 493 -31.30 -0.76 1.13
C LEU A 493 -32.50 -0.75 2.07
N LEU A 494 -32.25 -0.61 3.38
CA LEU A 494 -33.32 -0.43 4.39
C LEU A 494 -34.09 0.88 4.18
N ARG A 495 -33.42 1.94 3.71
CA ARG A 495 -34.03 3.24 3.43
C ARG A 495 -34.82 3.24 2.10
N ASN A 496 -34.35 2.53 1.08
CA ASN A 496 -35.00 2.41 -0.22
C ASN A 496 -36.18 1.44 -0.22
N GLN A 497 -36.21 0.46 0.70
CA GLN A 497 -37.42 -0.34 0.96
C GLN A 497 -38.57 0.48 1.56
N ALA A 498 -38.32 1.70 2.05
CA ALA A 498 -39.34 2.62 2.54
C ALA A 498 -39.85 3.63 1.48
N VAL A 499 -39.27 3.66 0.28
CA VAL A 499 -39.66 4.59 -0.80
C VAL A 499 -39.71 3.87 -2.15
N THR A 500 -40.81 3.18 -2.41
CA THR A 500 -41.14 2.67 -3.74
C THR A 500 -42.53 3.17 -4.16
N ASP A 501 -42.55 4.27 -4.92
CA ASP A 501 -43.61 4.57 -5.90
C ASP A 501 -43.18 5.75 -6.79
N TYR A 502 -42.40 5.47 -7.85
CA TYR A 502 -42.60 6.05 -9.20
C TYR A 502 -41.52 5.54 -10.17
N VAL A 503 -41.92 4.84 -11.24
CA VAL A 503 -41.07 4.58 -12.41
C VAL A 503 -41.71 5.28 -13.62
N PRO A 504 -41.12 6.37 -14.18
CA PRO A 504 -41.60 6.90 -15.44
C PRO A 504 -41.04 6.12 -16.63
N ARG A 505 -41.96 5.86 -17.57
CA ARG A 505 -41.74 5.26 -18.90
C ARG A 505 -40.69 6.01 -19.74
N GLN A 506 -39.94 5.23 -20.52
CA GLN A 506 -39.06 5.70 -21.60
C GLN A 506 -39.80 6.64 -22.57
N GLN A 507 -39.33 7.88 -22.65
CA GLN A 507 -39.52 8.78 -23.79
C GLN A 507 -38.12 9.19 -24.28
N ASP A 508 -37.94 9.23 -25.60
CA ASP A 508 -36.72 9.67 -26.28
C ASP A 508 -36.30 11.08 -25.85
N SER A 509 -35.50 11.18 -24.79
CA SER A 509 -35.07 12.46 -24.23
C SER A 509 -33.80 12.97 -24.92
N PHE A 510 -33.86 14.22 -25.38
CA PHE A 510 -32.67 15.01 -25.67
C PHE A 510 -32.02 15.44 -24.34
N TYR A 511 -30.70 15.43 -24.26
CA TYR A 511 -29.95 15.84 -23.08
C TYR A 511 -29.30 17.21 -23.30
N GLU A 512 -28.97 17.95 -22.25
CA GLU A 512 -28.30 19.25 -22.37
C GLU A 512 -26.78 19.11 -22.43
N CYS A 513 -26.13 19.93 -23.25
CA CYS A 513 -24.68 20.00 -23.32
C CYS A 513 -24.12 20.50 -22.00
N SER A 514 -23.18 19.78 -21.39
CA SER A 514 -22.58 20.10 -20.09
C SER A 514 -21.74 21.39 -20.04
N ILE A 515 -21.68 22.17 -21.14
CA ILE A 515 -20.86 23.38 -21.26
C ILE A 515 -21.66 24.59 -21.74
N CYS A 516 -22.60 24.40 -22.66
CA CYS A 516 -23.40 25.51 -23.23
C CYS A 516 -24.91 25.28 -23.17
N GLU A 517 -25.34 24.23 -22.47
CA GLU A 517 -26.75 23.87 -22.18
C GLU A 517 -27.62 23.60 -23.42
N ARG A 518 -27.04 23.61 -24.63
CA ARG A 518 -27.74 23.26 -25.87
C ARG A 518 -28.15 21.78 -25.87
N GLN A 519 -29.36 21.51 -26.34
CA GLN A 519 -29.84 20.14 -26.54
C GLN A 519 -28.92 19.36 -27.48
N THR A 520 -28.55 18.16 -27.06
CA THR A 520 -27.65 17.26 -27.76
C THR A 520 -27.99 15.81 -27.44
N ARG A 521 -27.75 14.94 -28.42
CA ARG A 521 -27.70 13.49 -28.25
C ARG A 521 -26.26 12.95 -28.33
N ARG A 522 -25.32 13.83 -28.69
CA ARG A 522 -23.91 13.48 -28.87
C ARG A 522 -23.29 13.30 -27.49
N LYS A 523 -22.88 12.06 -27.24
CA LYS A 523 -22.18 11.65 -26.03
C LYS A 523 -20.69 11.91 -26.16
N CYS A 524 -20.00 11.98 -25.02
CA CYS A 524 -18.55 12.05 -24.94
C CYS A 524 -17.94 10.92 -25.75
N SER A 525 -17.08 11.26 -26.72
CA SER A 525 -16.42 10.29 -27.61
C SER A 525 -15.51 9.30 -26.88
N ILE A 526 -15.12 9.63 -25.64
CA ILE A 526 -14.14 8.85 -24.87
C ILE A 526 -14.80 7.91 -23.85
N CYS A 527 -15.74 8.39 -23.03
CA CYS A 527 -16.34 7.56 -21.98
C CYS A 527 -17.84 7.29 -22.17
N ASN A 528 -18.47 7.87 -23.21
CA ASN A 528 -19.88 7.69 -23.55
C ASN A 528 -20.89 8.04 -22.43
N ARG A 529 -20.46 8.80 -21.39
CA ARG A 529 -21.30 9.16 -20.21
C ARG A 529 -21.74 10.63 -20.16
N GLY A 530 -20.97 11.56 -20.74
CA GLY A 530 -21.30 13.01 -20.76
C GLY A 530 -21.94 13.45 -22.07
N TYR A 531 -22.65 14.58 -22.08
CA TYR A 531 -23.37 15.09 -23.25
C TYR A 531 -22.75 16.41 -23.75
N PHE A 532 -22.38 16.46 -25.03
CA PHE A 532 -21.72 17.63 -25.64
C PHE A 532 -22.30 17.93 -27.02
N CYS A 533 -22.64 19.19 -27.30
CA CYS A 533 -23.22 19.55 -28.60
C CYS A 533 -22.21 19.57 -29.75
N SER A 534 -20.90 19.68 -29.46
CA SER A 534 -19.83 19.76 -30.45
C SER A 534 -18.49 19.24 -29.88
N GLU A 535 -17.52 18.98 -30.76
CA GLU A 535 -16.14 18.66 -30.37
C GLU A 535 -15.48 19.79 -29.57
N ASP A 536 -15.83 21.04 -29.84
CA ASP A 536 -15.36 22.21 -29.08
C ASP A 536 -15.90 22.23 -27.64
N CYS A 537 -17.18 21.93 -27.43
CA CYS A 537 -17.72 21.81 -26.08
C CYS A 537 -17.12 20.59 -25.36
N GLU A 538 -16.92 19.50 -26.09
CA GLU A 538 -16.28 18.29 -25.53
C GLU A 538 -14.80 18.52 -25.19
N SER A 539 -14.09 19.37 -25.93
CA SER A 539 -12.69 19.72 -25.65
C SER A 539 -12.55 20.62 -24.43
N LYS A 540 -13.55 21.49 -24.18
CA LYS A 540 -13.69 22.38 -23.00
C LYS A 540 -14.27 21.71 -21.75
N ARG A 541 -14.47 20.40 -21.77
CA ARG A 541 -15.04 19.66 -20.62
C ARG A 541 -14.30 19.97 -19.31
N ASN A 542 -15.05 20.32 -18.28
CA ASN A 542 -14.54 20.67 -16.96
C ASN A 542 -15.40 20.01 -15.86
N GLY A 543 -15.07 20.25 -14.59
CA GLY A 543 -15.90 19.81 -13.45
C GLY A 543 -16.03 18.30 -13.31
N ALA A 544 -17.20 17.82 -12.87
CA ALA A 544 -17.45 16.42 -12.51
C ALA A 544 -17.18 15.42 -13.64
N HIS A 545 -17.40 15.81 -14.90
CA HIS A 545 -17.19 14.92 -16.03
C HIS A 545 -15.69 14.57 -16.23
N LEU A 546 -14.78 15.51 -15.97
CA LEU A 546 -13.33 15.28 -16.06
C LEU A 546 -12.88 14.14 -15.12
N PHE A 547 -13.43 14.08 -13.91
CA PHE A 547 -13.14 13.03 -12.92
C PHE A 547 -13.66 11.64 -13.31
N THR A 548 -14.53 11.56 -14.32
CA THR A 548 -15.13 10.32 -14.82
C THR A 548 -14.70 9.96 -16.24
N CYS A 549 -13.80 10.76 -16.85
CA CYS A 549 -13.39 10.64 -18.25
C CYS A 549 -11.86 10.57 -18.38
N SER A 550 -11.33 9.46 -18.89
CA SER A 550 -9.90 9.12 -18.93
C SER A 550 -9.03 9.87 -19.96
N LYS A 551 -9.24 11.18 -20.21
CA LYS A 551 -8.50 11.93 -21.25
C LYS A 551 -7.04 12.20 -20.88
N ARG A 552 -6.83 12.65 -19.64
CA ARG A 552 -5.55 13.06 -19.10
C ARG A 552 -5.50 12.70 -17.61
N PRO A 553 -4.31 12.44 -17.05
CA PRO A 553 -4.15 12.32 -15.61
C PRO A 553 -4.72 13.56 -14.91
N LEU A 554 -5.44 13.34 -13.81
CA LEU A 554 -5.87 14.41 -12.91
C LEU A 554 -4.64 14.96 -12.19
N THR A 555 -4.63 16.26 -11.96
CA THR A 555 -3.57 17.00 -11.27
C THR A 555 -4.10 17.56 -9.96
N SER A 556 -3.23 17.92 -9.02
CA SER A 556 -3.62 18.63 -7.78
C SER A 556 -4.43 19.90 -8.07
N ALA A 557 -4.17 20.59 -9.19
CA ALA A 557 -4.96 21.75 -9.62
C ALA A 557 -6.41 21.39 -9.95
N ASP A 558 -6.68 20.19 -10.48
CA ASP A 558 -8.04 19.74 -10.79
C ASP A 558 -8.86 19.49 -9.52
N TYR A 559 -8.23 18.90 -8.50
CA TYR A 559 -8.84 18.70 -7.18
C TYR A 559 -9.08 20.03 -6.45
N LEU A 560 -8.12 20.97 -6.51
CA LEU A 560 -8.33 22.32 -5.99
C LEU A 560 -9.49 23.01 -6.72
N TRP A 561 -9.51 22.95 -8.06
CA TRP A 561 -10.56 23.57 -8.86
C TRP A 561 -11.95 23.01 -8.52
N GLN A 562 -12.05 21.69 -8.32
CA GLN A 562 -13.29 21.07 -7.86
C GLN A 562 -13.72 21.58 -6.47
N SER A 563 -12.77 21.72 -5.54
CA SER A 563 -13.01 22.26 -4.19
C SER A 563 -13.51 23.70 -4.24
N LEU A 564 -12.90 24.54 -5.09
CA LEU A 564 -13.32 25.93 -5.32
C LEU A 564 -14.74 26.02 -5.89
N LEU A 565 -15.09 25.18 -6.86
CA LEU A 565 -16.42 25.14 -7.46
C LEU A 565 -17.50 24.68 -6.48
N LYS A 566 -17.15 23.74 -5.58
CA LYS A 566 -18.06 23.23 -4.53
C LYS A 566 -18.11 24.11 -3.28
N ASP A 567 -17.26 25.14 -3.20
CA ASP A 567 -17.06 25.97 -2.00
C ASP A 567 -16.75 25.15 -0.75
N LEU A 568 -15.92 24.12 -0.91
CA LEU A 568 -15.46 23.24 0.15
C LEU A 568 -13.96 23.37 0.32
N MET A 569 -13.49 23.38 1.57
CA MET A 569 -12.06 23.35 1.84
C MET A 569 -11.44 22.05 1.29
N PRO A 570 -10.30 22.13 0.58
CA PRO A 570 -9.62 20.94 0.05
C PRO A 570 -9.19 20.02 1.19
N LYS A 571 -9.25 18.70 0.94
CA LYS A 571 -8.88 17.66 1.93
C LYS A 571 -7.69 16.82 1.46
N GLU A 572 -7.40 16.85 0.17
CA GLU A 572 -6.35 16.09 -0.48
C GLU A 572 -4.98 16.67 -0.12
N GLU A 573 -4.09 15.85 0.42
CA GLU A 573 -2.77 16.30 0.89
C GLU A 573 -1.93 16.95 -0.23
N GLU A 574 -1.99 16.40 -1.44
CA GLU A 574 -1.29 16.94 -2.62
C GLU A 574 -1.75 18.38 -2.94
N VAL A 575 -3.03 18.71 -2.70
CA VAL A 575 -3.56 20.07 -2.88
C VAL A 575 -3.07 20.98 -1.77
N LEU A 576 -3.06 20.49 -0.53
CA LEU A 576 -2.65 21.27 0.62
C LEU A 576 -1.18 21.67 0.55
N GLU A 577 -0.33 20.75 0.08
CA GLU A 577 1.09 20.98 -0.18
C GLU A 577 1.29 21.92 -1.38
N ASP A 578 0.77 21.56 -2.57
CA ASP A 578 1.09 22.25 -3.82
C ASP A 578 0.65 23.70 -3.90
N PHE A 579 -0.42 24.04 -3.16
CA PHE A 579 -1.05 25.36 -3.21
C PHE A 579 -0.85 26.18 -1.92
N GLY A 580 0.01 25.71 -1.01
CA GLY A 580 0.47 26.48 0.14
C GLY A 580 -0.48 26.48 1.35
N PHE A 581 -1.48 25.61 1.40
CA PHE A 581 -2.34 25.49 2.60
C PHE A 581 -1.56 24.93 3.79
N ASN A 582 -0.58 24.05 3.55
CA ASN A 582 0.35 23.56 4.59
C ASN A 582 1.29 24.64 5.12
N ASN A 583 1.43 25.77 4.42
CA ASN A 583 2.26 26.90 4.87
C ASN A 583 1.56 27.78 5.91
N VAL A 584 0.29 27.48 6.21
CA VAL A 584 -0.58 28.27 7.07
C VAL A 584 -1.00 27.47 8.30
N VAL A 585 -0.76 28.05 9.49
CA VAL A 585 -1.00 27.37 10.78
C VAL A 585 -2.46 27.47 11.24
N SER A 586 -3.10 28.63 11.07
CA SER A 586 -4.48 28.87 11.52
C SER A 586 -5.50 28.49 10.45
N ASP A 587 -6.57 27.79 10.84
CA ASP A 587 -7.69 27.50 9.93
C ASP A 587 -8.35 28.77 9.39
N GLY A 588 -8.38 29.86 10.17
CA GLY A 588 -8.88 31.14 9.69
C GLY A 588 -8.07 31.70 8.52
N ASP A 589 -6.75 31.48 8.53
CA ASP A 589 -5.87 31.90 7.44
C ASP A 589 -5.95 30.95 6.23
N LYS A 590 -6.19 29.65 6.43
CA LYS A 590 -6.48 28.71 5.33
C LYS A 590 -7.72 29.13 4.54
N HIS A 591 -8.76 29.61 5.22
CA HIS A 591 -9.95 30.16 4.56
C HIS A 591 -9.65 31.45 3.77
N LYS A 592 -8.73 32.30 4.26
CA LYS A 592 -8.29 33.49 3.51
C LYS A 592 -7.52 33.10 2.25
N LEU A 593 -6.64 32.11 2.34
CA LEU A 593 -5.92 31.56 1.17
C LEU A 593 -6.90 30.94 0.16
N PHE A 594 -7.87 30.15 0.63
CA PHE A 594 -8.95 29.61 -0.20
C PHE A 594 -9.72 30.74 -0.91
N GLY A 595 -10.00 31.83 -0.21
CA GLY A 595 -10.60 33.04 -0.78
C GLY A 595 -9.78 33.69 -1.90
N VAL A 596 -8.45 33.67 -1.81
CA VAL A 596 -7.57 34.14 -2.91
C VAL A 596 -7.73 33.27 -4.14
N TYR A 597 -7.69 31.95 -3.98
CA TYR A 597 -7.88 31.02 -5.11
C TYR A 597 -9.29 31.10 -5.69
N ARG A 598 -10.31 31.29 -4.84
CA ARG A 598 -11.70 31.46 -5.29
C ARG A 598 -11.89 32.69 -6.15
N GLY A 599 -11.20 33.79 -5.85
CA GLY A 599 -11.24 34.99 -6.70
C GLY A 599 -10.53 34.83 -8.05
N LEU A 600 -9.77 33.75 -8.28
CA LEU A 600 -9.20 33.42 -9.59
C LEU A 600 -10.19 32.65 -10.49
N VAL A 601 -11.27 32.11 -9.93
CA VAL A 601 -12.25 31.33 -10.70
C VAL A 601 -13.02 32.29 -11.62
N ASN A 602 -12.68 32.27 -12.90
CA ASN A 602 -13.34 33.03 -13.96
C ASN A 602 -13.22 32.28 -15.31
N ASP A 603 -13.79 32.85 -16.38
CA ASP A 603 -13.79 32.23 -17.71
C ASP A 603 -12.40 32.19 -18.40
N GLU A 604 -11.41 32.91 -17.89
CA GLU A 604 -10.07 33.05 -18.49
C GLU A 604 -9.03 32.10 -17.88
N ILE A 605 -9.21 31.69 -16.63
CA ILE A 605 -8.29 30.84 -15.89
C ILE A 605 -8.90 29.44 -15.76
N SER A 606 -8.14 28.43 -16.17
CA SER A 606 -8.51 27.01 -16.06
C SER A 606 -7.66 26.28 -15.02
N ALA A 607 -8.10 25.09 -14.60
CA ALA A 607 -7.30 24.20 -13.77
C ALA A 607 -5.95 23.86 -14.43
N GLU A 608 -5.93 23.68 -15.77
CA GLU A 608 -4.70 23.47 -16.54
C GLU A 608 -3.75 24.67 -16.44
N THR A 609 -4.28 25.89 -16.56
CA THR A 609 -3.50 27.13 -16.42
C THR A 609 -2.88 27.20 -15.03
N LEU A 610 -3.66 26.90 -13.99
CA LEU A 610 -3.21 26.92 -12.60
C LEU A 610 -2.13 25.85 -12.35
N HIS A 611 -2.29 24.65 -12.91
CA HIS A 611 -1.27 23.60 -12.88
C HIS A 611 0.03 24.06 -13.56
N GLN A 612 -0.06 24.69 -14.73
CA GLN A 612 1.10 25.23 -15.45
C GLN A 612 1.83 26.30 -14.62
N TRP A 613 1.09 27.17 -13.94
CA TRP A 613 1.70 28.18 -13.06
C TRP A 613 2.47 27.55 -11.91
N ARG A 614 1.94 26.47 -11.31
CA ARG A 614 2.60 25.70 -10.26
C ARG A 614 3.88 25.03 -10.76
N ILE A 615 3.82 24.22 -11.83
CA ILE A 615 4.99 23.45 -12.30
C ILE A 615 6.09 24.34 -12.90
N SER A 616 5.75 25.53 -13.39
CA SER A 616 6.72 26.50 -13.90
C SER A 616 7.31 27.41 -12.81
N GLY A 617 6.88 27.26 -11.55
CA GLY A 617 7.34 28.09 -10.44
C GLY A 617 6.89 29.56 -10.52
N LYS A 618 5.84 29.86 -11.29
CA LYS A 618 5.32 31.22 -11.55
C LYS A 618 3.97 31.47 -10.87
N LEU A 619 3.58 30.63 -9.92
CA LEU A 619 2.27 30.67 -9.27
C LEU A 619 2.02 32.01 -8.58
N GLU A 620 2.91 32.41 -7.67
CA GLU A 620 2.78 33.67 -6.94
C GLU A 620 2.77 34.90 -7.88
N ASP A 621 3.68 34.93 -8.85
CA ASP A 621 3.82 36.03 -9.81
C ASP A 621 2.58 36.20 -10.68
N ASN A 622 2.01 35.10 -11.16
CA ASN A 622 0.82 35.14 -12.01
C ASN A 622 -0.44 35.50 -11.21
N ILE A 623 -0.57 35.04 -9.95
CA ILE A 623 -1.64 35.46 -9.05
C ILE A 623 -1.54 36.96 -8.78
N LYS A 624 -0.34 37.47 -8.47
CA LYS A 624 -0.10 38.92 -8.31
C LYS A 624 -0.49 39.68 -9.58
N LYS A 625 -0.03 39.23 -10.74
CA LYS A 625 -0.34 39.86 -12.03
C LYS A 625 -1.85 39.95 -12.28
N PHE A 626 -2.58 38.87 -11.99
CA PHE A 626 -4.05 38.84 -12.10
C PHE A 626 -4.72 39.88 -11.20
N TYR A 627 -4.43 39.85 -9.89
CA TYR A 627 -5.07 40.78 -8.95
C TYR A 627 -4.62 42.23 -9.12
N TYR A 628 -3.40 42.49 -9.55
CA TYR A 628 -2.94 43.86 -9.84
C TYR A 628 -3.65 44.48 -11.05
N ALA A 629 -4.12 43.67 -12.01
CA ALA A 629 -4.93 44.15 -13.12
C ALA A 629 -6.32 44.64 -12.68
N ILE A 630 -6.82 44.18 -11.53
CA ILE A 630 -8.08 44.63 -10.94
C ILE A 630 -7.84 45.95 -10.18
N PRO A 631 -8.71 46.98 -10.29
CA PRO A 631 -8.59 48.20 -9.50
C PRO A 631 -8.60 47.92 -7.99
N GLU A 632 -7.81 48.65 -7.20
CA GLU A 632 -7.56 48.36 -5.77
C GLU A 632 -8.83 48.18 -4.94
N ARG A 633 -9.86 49.01 -5.16
CA ARG A 633 -11.16 48.94 -4.47
C ARG A 633 -11.95 47.65 -4.71
N PHE A 634 -11.60 46.86 -5.73
CA PHE A 634 -12.31 45.64 -6.14
C PHE A 634 -11.49 44.35 -5.94
N ARG A 635 -10.28 44.42 -5.38
CA ARG A 635 -9.42 43.24 -5.17
C ARG A 635 -9.86 42.32 -4.02
N GLY A 636 -10.86 42.74 -3.23
CA GLY A 636 -11.31 42.03 -2.04
C GLY A 636 -10.31 42.07 -0.88
N GLY A 637 -10.68 41.50 0.27
CA GLY A 637 -9.86 41.50 1.48
C GLY A 637 -8.79 40.41 1.55
N TYR A 638 -8.92 39.35 0.73
CA TYR A 638 -8.03 38.18 0.79
C TYR A 638 -6.68 38.40 0.11
N PHE A 639 -6.64 39.10 -1.03
CA PHE A 639 -5.39 39.40 -1.72
C PHE A 639 -4.46 40.34 -0.92
N PRO A 640 -4.95 41.42 -0.28
CA PRO A 640 -4.14 42.21 0.65
C PRO A 640 -3.58 41.39 1.83
N TRP A 641 -4.33 40.40 2.32
CA TRP A 641 -3.82 39.47 3.35
C TRP A 641 -2.66 38.63 2.82
N LEU A 642 -2.74 38.10 1.58
CA LEU A 642 -1.63 37.35 0.97
C LEU A 642 -0.37 38.21 0.81
N MET A 643 -0.51 39.49 0.46
CA MET A 643 0.65 40.41 0.34
C MET A 643 1.35 40.68 1.69
N ARG A 644 0.64 40.55 2.81
CA ARG A 644 1.24 40.58 4.17
C ARG A 644 1.86 39.24 4.57
N ASN A 645 1.56 38.17 3.85
CA ASN A 645 1.99 36.80 4.13
C ASN A 645 2.66 36.15 2.89
N PRO A 646 3.75 36.71 2.35
CA PRO A 646 4.35 36.23 1.10
C PRO A 646 4.90 34.80 1.21
N HIS A 647 5.23 34.35 2.42
CA HIS A 647 5.73 33.00 2.68
C HIS A 647 4.70 31.89 2.38
N VAL A 648 3.41 32.22 2.27
CA VAL A 648 2.32 31.25 2.09
C VAL A 648 2.42 30.51 0.75
N LEU A 649 2.82 31.18 -0.32
CA LEU A 649 3.00 30.58 -1.65
C LEU A 649 4.47 30.30 -1.99
N GLY A 650 5.34 30.25 -0.97
CA GLY A 650 6.75 29.93 -1.12
C GLY A 650 7.01 28.44 -1.35
N ARG A 651 8.04 27.89 -0.73
CA ARG A 651 8.32 26.44 -0.79
C ARG A 651 7.11 25.66 -0.22
N PRO A 652 6.56 24.67 -0.96
CA PRO A 652 5.57 23.74 -0.44
C PRO A 652 6.11 23.00 0.80
N LEU A 653 5.30 22.93 1.87
CA LEU A 653 5.60 22.13 3.06
C LEU A 653 4.81 20.82 3.02
N THR A 654 5.46 19.73 3.40
CA THR A 654 4.76 18.44 3.60
C THR A 654 3.89 18.50 4.85
N LYS A 655 2.93 17.56 4.98
CA LYS A 655 2.10 17.39 6.18
C LYS A 655 2.91 17.35 7.48
N GLU A 656 4.01 16.61 7.47
CA GLU A 656 4.87 16.41 8.64
C GLU A 656 5.58 17.70 9.04
N GLU A 657 6.10 18.44 8.05
CA GLU A 657 6.76 19.73 8.29
C GLU A 657 5.75 20.77 8.83
N ALA A 658 4.55 20.82 8.26
CA ALA A 658 3.46 21.69 8.71
C ALA A 658 3.01 21.36 10.14
N THR A 659 2.82 20.07 10.44
CA THR A 659 2.44 19.58 11.78
C THR A 659 3.52 19.92 12.81
N ALA A 660 4.79 19.68 12.50
CA ALA A 660 5.90 19.99 13.39
C ALA A 660 6.00 21.50 13.67
N ARG A 661 5.79 22.34 12.64
CA ARG A 661 5.78 23.80 12.79
C ARG A 661 4.60 24.30 13.64
N GLN A 662 3.42 23.72 13.44
CA GLN A 662 2.23 24.01 14.24
C GLN A 662 2.46 23.66 15.71
N ILE A 663 2.95 22.46 16.00
CA ILE A 663 3.30 22.01 17.35
C ILE A 663 4.30 22.97 18.00
N ALA A 664 5.38 23.33 17.28
CA ALA A 664 6.38 24.26 17.81
C ALA A 664 5.78 25.62 18.16
N THR A 665 4.93 26.17 17.29
CA THR A 665 4.24 27.45 17.51
C THR A 665 3.34 27.39 18.76
N TYR A 666 2.56 26.32 18.90
CA TYR A 666 1.64 26.15 20.03
C TYR A 666 2.38 26.12 21.37
N PHE A 667 3.50 25.39 21.40
CA PHE A 667 4.31 25.31 22.61
C PHE A 667 5.12 26.58 22.87
N ASP A 668 5.53 27.33 21.84
CA ASP A 668 6.21 28.62 22.00
C ASP A 668 5.28 29.66 22.64
N ASP A 669 4.02 29.74 22.22
CA ASP A 669 3.03 30.66 22.80
C ASP A 669 2.69 30.29 24.26
N ALA A 670 2.62 28.98 24.55
CA ALA A 670 2.36 28.46 25.89
C ALA A 670 3.52 28.69 26.88
N LYS A 671 4.77 28.87 26.43
CA LYS A 671 5.95 29.02 27.33
C LYS A 671 5.78 30.13 28.36
N THR A 672 5.07 31.20 28.01
CA THR A 672 4.87 32.36 28.90
C THR A 672 4.02 32.05 30.14
N TYR A 673 3.28 30.94 30.15
CA TYR A 673 2.46 30.47 31.26
C TYR A 673 3.22 29.59 32.26
N LEU A 674 4.39 29.05 31.86
CA LEU A 674 5.26 28.30 32.76
C LEU A 674 5.94 29.23 33.78
N ALA A 675 6.23 28.66 34.95
CA ALA A 675 7.07 29.30 35.95
C ALA A 675 8.46 29.59 35.34
N PRO A 676 9.14 30.69 35.72
CA PRO A 676 10.42 31.09 35.11
C PRO A 676 11.46 29.96 35.04
N GLU A 677 11.46 29.07 36.02
CA GLU A 677 12.38 27.94 36.17
C GLU A 677 12.11 26.81 35.16
N ASP A 678 10.94 26.78 34.52
CA ASP A 678 10.54 25.74 33.57
C ASP A 678 10.50 26.24 32.12
N ARG A 679 10.61 27.55 31.87
CA ARG A 679 10.47 28.14 30.52
C ARG A 679 11.55 27.70 29.52
N HIS A 680 12.71 27.27 30.03
CA HIS A 680 13.82 26.79 29.23
C HIS A 680 13.80 25.26 29.04
N LYS A 681 12.87 24.56 29.69
CA LYS A 681 12.75 23.11 29.63
C LYS A 681 11.92 22.69 28.42
N MET A 682 12.31 21.57 27.83
CA MET A 682 11.52 20.87 26.83
C MET A 682 10.35 20.15 27.50
N ILE A 683 9.28 19.85 26.74
CA ILE A 683 8.03 19.27 27.29
C ILE A 683 8.29 17.97 28.07
N HIS A 684 9.20 17.13 27.60
CA HIS A 684 9.56 15.85 28.24
C HIS A 684 10.39 16.01 29.52
N GLU A 685 10.91 17.20 29.80
CA GLU A 685 11.68 17.53 31.01
C GLU A 685 10.79 18.16 32.10
N LEU A 686 9.49 18.37 31.82
CA LEU A 686 8.53 18.91 32.77
C LEU A 686 8.05 17.81 33.73
N GLU A 687 8.44 17.94 35.00
CA GLU A 687 7.98 17.11 36.10
C GLU A 687 7.02 17.90 37.01
N PRO A 688 5.98 17.27 37.60
CA PRO A 688 5.55 15.87 37.41
C PRO A 688 4.77 15.63 36.11
N GLU A 689 4.51 14.37 35.74
CA GLU A 689 3.71 13.96 34.54
C GLU A 689 2.37 14.74 34.40
N ALA A 690 1.69 15.04 35.51
CA ALA A 690 0.47 15.87 35.52
C ALA A 690 0.69 17.26 34.87
N LYS A 691 1.84 17.88 35.13
CA LYS A 691 2.22 19.18 34.60
C LYS A 691 2.46 19.13 33.10
N LYS A 692 3.14 18.08 32.62
CA LYS A 692 3.36 17.83 31.19
C LYS A 692 2.06 17.65 30.41
N HIS A 693 1.12 16.86 30.93
CA HIS A 693 -0.20 16.69 30.33
C HIS A 693 -0.99 18.01 30.28
N CYS A 694 -1.00 18.76 31.39
CA CYS A 694 -1.67 20.06 31.44
C CYS A 694 -1.04 21.10 30.51
N TYR A 695 0.29 21.09 30.36
CA TYR A 695 1.00 21.99 29.45
C TYR A 695 0.64 21.72 27.99
N SER A 696 0.46 20.45 27.63
CA SER A 696 0.03 20.04 26.30
C SER A 696 -1.38 20.51 25.98
N ILE A 697 -2.33 20.35 26.92
CA ILE A 697 -3.68 20.92 26.78
C ILE A 697 -3.64 22.43 26.66
N LEU A 698 -2.89 23.13 27.51
CA LEU A 698 -2.74 24.59 27.43
C LEU A 698 -2.30 25.04 26.04
N ALA A 699 -1.25 24.43 25.50
CA ALA A 699 -0.74 24.75 24.17
C ALA A 699 -1.79 24.56 23.08
N GLN A 700 -2.61 23.52 23.16
CA GLN A 700 -3.66 23.25 22.17
C GLN A 700 -4.85 24.22 22.29
N VAL A 701 -5.34 24.47 23.51
CA VAL A 701 -6.54 25.30 23.72
C VAL A 701 -6.29 26.79 23.48
N LEU A 702 -5.04 27.26 23.61
CA LEU A 702 -4.67 28.63 23.21
C LEU A 702 -4.96 28.90 21.73
N HIS A 703 -4.88 27.86 20.90
CA HIS A 703 -5.19 27.94 19.47
C HIS A 703 -6.56 27.35 19.11
N ARG A 704 -7.42 27.11 20.11
CA ARG A 704 -8.73 26.44 19.96
C ARG A 704 -8.65 25.09 19.24
N ASN A 705 -7.55 24.38 19.41
CA ASN A 705 -7.33 23.07 18.81
C ASN A 705 -7.79 21.96 19.75
N THR A 706 -8.51 20.98 19.21
CA THR A 706 -8.88 19.76 19.95
C THR A 706 -7.71 18.77 19.93
N PRO A 707 -7.39 18.08 21.05
CA PRO A 707 -6.39 17.02 21.06
C PRO A 707 -6.77 15.88 20.11
N CYS A 708 -5.78 15.19 19.52
CA CYS A 708 -6.05 14.00 18.69
C CYS A 708 -6.42 12.79 19.57
N PRO A 709 -7.32 11.88 19.14
CA PRO A 709 -7.65 10.66 19.88
C PRO A 709 -6.44 9.75 20.23
N THR A 710 -5.34 9.85 19.48
CA THR A 710 -4.10 9.12 19.78
C THR A 710 -3.30 9.71 20.94
N GLU A 711 -3.63 10.93 21.38
CA GLU A 711 -2.94 11.62 22.47
C GLU A 711 -3.54 11.25 23.82
N VAL A 712 -2.66 11.08 24.83
CA VAL A 712 -3.07 10.83 26.22
C VAL A 712 -3.97 11.95 26.75
N THR A 713 -3.74 13.19 26.32
CA THR A 713 -4.53 14.36 26.69
C THR A 713 -5.99 14.28 26.24
N TRP A 714 -6.29 13.68 25.09
CA TRP A 714 -7.67 13.48 24.63
C TRP A 714 -8.45 12.58 25.59
N TYR A 715 -7.84 11.48 26.01
CA TYR A 715 -8.44 10.56 26.98
C TYR A 715 -8.49 11.19 28.38
N SER A 716 -7.35 11.62 28.91
CA SER A 716 -7.21 12.08 30.30
C SER A 716 -8.08 13.28 30.67
N PHE A 717 -8.34 14.19 29.73
CA PHE A 717 -9.16 15.38 29.95
C PHE A 717 -10.63 15.21 29.56
N GLY A 718 -11.04 13.99 29.19
CA GLY A 718 -12.45 13.64 29.02
C GLY A 718 -13.02 13.95 27.63
N TYR A 719 -12.21 14.25 26.63
CA TYR A 719 -12.71 14.38 25.24
C TYR A 719 -13.32 13.07 24.75
N VAL A 720 -12.79 11.92 25.20
CA VAL A 720 -13.40 10.59 24.99
C VAL A 720 -14.86 10.49 25.43
N THR A 721 -15.35 11.37 26.30
CA THR A 721 -16.75 11.37 26.74
C THR A 721 -17.69 12.11 25.80
N CYS A 722 -17.16 12.96 24.91
CA CYS A 722 -17.93 13.81 24.01
C CYS A 722 -18.61 13.01 22.90
N ARG A 723 -19.88 13.29 22.61
CA ARG A 723 -20.65 12.63 21.56
C ARG A 723 -20.35 13.26 20.20
N ASN A 724 -19.91 12.45 19.24
CA ASN A 724 -19.75 12.84 17.85
C ASN A 724 -21.09 12.85 17.14
N ARG A 725 -21.79 13.97 17.24
CA ARG A 725 -23.00 14.24 16.44
C ARG A 725 -22.70 15.40 15.50
N GLU A 726 -22.44 15.07 14.23
CA GLU A 726 -22.26 16.04 13.11
C GLU A 726 -23.40 17.08 13.01
N GLN A 727 -24.53 16.86 13.69
CA GLN A 727 -25.75 17.66 13.61
C GLN A 727 -26.03 18.53 14.86
N THR A 728 -25.19 18.49 15.91
CA THR A 728 -25.38 19.33 17.11
C THR A 728 -24.36 20.46 17.11
N TRP A 729 -24.82 21.70 17.00
CA TRP A 729 -23.96 22.88 17.11
C TRP A 729 -24.22 23.62 18.44
N PRO A 730 -23.18 23.94 19.23
CA PRO A 730 -21.78 23.54 19.05
C PRO A 730 -21.53 22.06 19.42
N ALA A 731 -20.55 21.44 18.77
CA ALA A 731 -20.11 20.08 19.10
C ALA A 731 -19.61 20.00 20.56
N GLU A 732 -19.82 18.86 21.22
CA GLU A 732 -19.46 18.68 22.63
C GLU A 732 -17.97 18.91 22.92
N GLU A 733 -17.08 18.48 22.01
CA GLU A 733 -15.64 18.75 22.11
C GLU A 733 -15.33 20.26 22.10
N SER A 734 -16.07 21.07 21.32
CA SER A 734 -15.90 22.52 21.30
C SER A 734 -16.30 23.15 22.64
N ILE A 735 -17.34 22.63 23.29
CA ILE A 735 -17.72 23.08 24.64
C ILE A 735 -16.59 22.79 25.62
N LEU A 736 -15.95 21.61 25.50
CA LEU A 736 -14.84 21.23 26.35
C LEU A 736 -13.57 22.06 26.10
N VAL A 737 -13.25 22.38 24.84
CA VAL A 737 -12.21 23.35 24.49
C VAL A 737 -12.51 24.71 25.13
N ASP A 738 -13.75 25.19 25.03
CA ASP A 738 -14.15 26.48 25.62
C ASP A 738 -13.98 26.47 27.15
N ILE A 739 -14.35 25.38 27.84
CA ILE A 739 -14.14 25.22 29.29
C ILE A 739 -12.65 25.34 29.63
N PHE A 740 -11.79 24.60 28.94
CA PHE A 740 -10.35 24.63 29.22
C PHE A 740 -9.71 25.97 28.84
N GLN A 741 -10.11 26.58 27.72
CA GLN A 741 -9.64 27.91 27.32
C GLN A 741 -9.99 28.97 28.37
N LEU A 742 -11.20 28.92 28.91
CA LEU A 742 -11.65 29.86 29.96
C LEU A 742 -10.98 29.60 31.33
N LEU A 743 -10.44 28.40 31.57
CA LEU A 743 -9.62 28.12 32.75
C LEU A 743 -8.16 28.51 32.59
N LEU A 744 -7.59 28.37 31.39
CA LEU A 744 -6.15 28.35 31.18
C LEU A 744 -5.60 29.57 30.44
N ALA A 745 -6.36 30.12 29.50
CA ALA A 745 -5.89 31.21 28.66
C ALA A 745 -6.16 32.57 29.34
N ARG A 746 -5.23 33.50 29.16
CA ARG A 746 -5.43 34.89 29.59
C ARG A 746 -6.48 35.54 28.71
N ASP A 747 -7.30 36.37 29.34
CA ASP A 747 -8.21 37.23 28.62
C ASP A 747 -7.43 38.21 27.74
N ASP A 748 -7.70 38.15 26.44
CA ASP A 748 -7.08 38.95 25.39
C ASP A 748 -8.02 40.05 24.85
N GLY A 749 -9.18 40.26 25.48
CA GLY A 749 -10.23 41.16 25.01
C GLY A 749 -10.96 40.67 23.75
N SER A 750 -10.77 39.43 23.33
CA SER A 750 -11.49 38.88 22.17
C SER A 750 -12.98 38.74 22.46
N TYR A 751 -13.77 38.73 21.38
CA TYR A 751 -15.23 38.53 21.47
C TYR A 751 -15.60 37.25 22.24
N PHE A 752 -14.78 36.20 22.14
CA PHE A 752 -14.97 34.96 22.89
C PHE A 752 -14.98 35.22 24.40
N PHE A 753 -13.93 35.84 24.93
CA PHE A 753 -13.85 36.15 26.36
C PHE A 753 -14.89 37.18 26.78
N GLU A 754 -15.14 38.22 25.99
CA GLU A 754 -16.20 39.19 26.29
C GLU A 754 -17.59 38.54 26.37
N PHE A 755 -17.90 37.64 25.44
CA PHE A 755 -19.16 36.91 25.39
C PHE A 755 -19.36 36.05 26.64
N HIS A 756 -18.32 35.36 27.10
CA HIS A 756 -18.38 34.51 28.30
C HIS A 756 -18.34 35.32 29.61
N LYS A 757 -17.53 36.40 29.69
CA LYS A 757 -17.47 37.32 30.84
C LYS A 757 -18.82 37.93 31.19
N ARG A 758 -19.57 38.39 30.18
CA ARG A 758 -20.92 38.97 30.36
C ARG A 758 -21.89 38.01 31.06
N ARG A 759 -21.63 36.70 31.01
CA ARG A 759 -22.47 35.65 31.61
C ARG A 759 -21.95 35.13 32.96
N ARG A 760 -20.69 35.41 33.34
CA ARG A 760 -20.02 34.77 34.49
C ARG A 760 -19.62 35.70 35.64
N GLY A 761 -19.59 37.02 35.44
CA GLY A 761 -19.12 37.97 36.47
C GLY A 761 -17.58 38.05 36.56
N PRO A 762 -17.00 38.77 37.55
CA PRO A 762 -15.55 38.93 37.67
C PRO A 762 -14.85 37.62 38.04
N GLU A 763 -13.99 37.12 37.15
CA GLU A 763 -13.35 35.80 37.25
C GLU A 763 -12.04 35.83 38.08
N PRO A 764 -11.79 34.86 38.97
CA PRO A 764 -10.47 34.65 39.54
C PRO A 764 -9.53 34.02 38.50
N LEU A 765 -8.38 34.64 38.24
CA LEU A 765 -7.35 34.09 37.35
C LEU A 765 -6.80 32.77 37.92
N VAL A 766 -7.15 31.66 37.28
CA VAL A 766 -6.52 30.36 37.56
C VAL A 766 -5.12 30.38 36.95
N SER A 767 -4.10 30.31 37.80
CA SER A 767 -2.73 30.11 37.33
C SER A 767 -2.56 28.70 36.76
N PHE A 768 -1.66 28.55 35.78
CA PHE A 768 -1.27 27.23 35.27
C PHE A 768 -0.88 26.26 36.41
N THR A 769 -0.22 26.76 37.45
CA THR A 769 0.16 25.98 38.63
C THR A 769 -1.03 25.45 39.43
N GLN A 770 -2.09 26.23 39.58
CA GLN A 770 -3.31 25.78 40.24
C GLN A 770 -4.02 24.71 39.40
N PHE A 771 -4.04 24.89 38.08
CA PHE A 771 -4.68 23.94 37.17
C PHE A 771 -4.01 22.57 37.21
N TRP A 772 -2.69 22.46 37.02
CA TRP A 772 -2.05 21.14 36.97
C TRP A 772 -2.06 20.43 38.32
N LYS A 773 -2.02 21.18 39.44
CA LYS A 773 -2.20 20.61 40.79
C LYS A 773 -3.63 20.13 41.04
N ALA A 774 -4.63 20.82 40.50
CA ALA A 774 -6.01 20.37 40.57
C ALA A 774 -6.21 19.08 39.76
N TYR A 775 -5.59 18.97 38.58
CA TYR A 775 -5.58 17.74 37.79
C TYR A 775 -4.95 16.57 38.55
N GLU A 776 -3.76 16.77 39.11
CA GLU A 776 -3.05 15.74 39.90
C GLU A 776 -3.87 15.25 41.11
N LYS A 777 -4.60 16.16 41.77
CA LYS A 777 -5.42 15.86 42.95
C LYS A 777 -6.85 15.44 42.62
N ASN A 778 -7.18 15.19 41.36
CA ASN A 778 -8.54 14.84 40.91
C ASN A 778 -9.61 15.88 41.30
N ALA A 779 -9.24 17.16 41.24
CA ALA A 779 -10.06 18.31 41.67
C ALA A 779 -10.47 19.23 40.49
N LEU A 780 -10.37 18.76 39.24
CA LEU A 780 -10.76 19.57 38.06
C LEU A 780 -12.23 19.99 38.09
N ILE A 781 -13.14 19.12 38.54
CA ILE A 781 -14.57 19.45 38.66
C ILE A 781 -14.78 20.62 39.62
N GLN A 782 -14.11 20.58 40.79
CA GLN A 782 -14.19 21.65 41.78
C GLN A 782 -13.61 22.95 41.21
N LEU A 783 -12.50 22.88 40.48
CA LEU A 783 -11.89 24.02 39.83
C LEU A 783 -12.82 24.64 38.76
N MET A 784 -13.48 23.83 37.94
CA MET A 784 -14.47 24.28 36.95
C MET A 784 -15.64 25.00 37.64
N ASP A 785 -16.20 24.41 38.69
CA ASP A 785 -17.37 24.95 39.39
C ASP A 785 -17.04 26.26 40.12
N LEU A 786 -15.86 26.37 40.73
CA LEU A 786 -15.37 27.61 41.36
C LEU A 786 -15.16 28.77 40.38
N ASN A 787 -14.99 28.47 39.09
CA ASN A 787 -14.83 29.45 38.01
C ASN A 787 -16.13 29.66 37.21
N GLY A 788 -17.28 29.28 37.77
CA GLY A 788 -18.59 29.50 37.14
C GLY A 788 -18.81 28.67 35.87
N LEU A 789 -18.10 27.55 35.71
CA LEU A 789 -18.19 26.69 34.51
C LEU A 789 -19.16 25.52 34.66
N LYS A 790 -19.85 25.40 35.81
CA LYS A 790 -20.75 24.28 36.12
C LYS A 790 -21.84 24.09 35.06
N ASP A 791 -22.45 25.18 34.60
CA ASP A 791 -23.51 25.11 33.58
C ASP A 791 -22.99 24.62 32.23
N MET A 792 -21.74 24.93 31.87
CA MET A 792 -21.12 24.41 30.64
C MET A 792 -20.68 22.96 30.81
N ARG A 793 -20.13 22.62 31.97
CA ARG A 793 -19.70 21.25 32.31
C ARG A 793 -20.87 20.27 32.31
N THR A 794 -22.01 20.65 32.90
CA THR A 794 -23.21 19.78 33.00
C THR A 794 -23.91 19.53 31.67
N ARG A 795 -23.62 20.33 30.62
CA ARG A 795 -24.06 20.03 29.25
C ARG A 795 -23.35 18.81 28.65
N LEU A 796 -22.23 18.39 29.25
CA LEU A 796 -21.46 17.20 28.86
C LEU A 796 -21.83 16.05 29.80
N PRO A 797 -22.76 15.16 29.41
CA PRO A 797 -23.46 14.27 30.35
C PRO A 797 -22.56 13.25 31.05
N TYR A 798 -21.48 12.83 30.38
CA TYR A 798 -20.57 11.79 30.88
C TYR A 798 -19.29 12.34 31.51
N LEU A 799 -19.02 13.65 31.36
CA LEU A 799 -17.77 14.26 31.77
C LEU A 799 -17.57 14.21 33.29
N GLU A 800 -18.63 14.45 34.06
CA GLU A 800 -18.57 14.43 35.53
C GLU A 800 -18.22 13.03 36.06
N ALA A 801 -18.91 12.00 35.58
CA ALA A 801 -18.63 10.62 35.97
C ALA A 801 -17.18 10.21 35.61
N PHE A 802 -16.70 10.66 34.45
CA PHE A 802 -15.35 10.36 33.98
C PHE A 802 -14.25 11.07 34.80
N LEU A 803 -14.40 12.39 35.03
CA LEU A 803 -13.43 13.19 35.79
C LEU A 803 -13.50 12.98 37.31
N SER A 804 -14.53 12.29 37.81
CA SER A 804 -14.59 11.89 39.22
C SER A 804 -13.62 10.76 39.55
N VAL A 805 -13.19 9.99 38.55
CA VAL A 805 -12.17 8.93 38.70
C VAL A 805 -10.77 9.53 38.50
N PRO A 806 -9.83 9.32 39.45
CA PRO A 806 -8.45 9.80 39.32
C PRO A 806 -7.83 9.42 37.98
N PRO A 807 -6.87 10.20 37.44
CA PRO A 807 -6.25 9.93 36.14
C PRO A 807 -5.68 8.51 35.95
N ASN A 808 -5.20 7.90 37.04
CA ASN A 808 -4.64 6.53 37.05
C ASN A 808 -5.62 5.50 37.66
N GLY A 809 -6.87 5.89 37.92
CA GLY A 809 -7.90 5.02 38.47
C GLY A 809 -8.52 4.14 37.37
N PRO A 810 -9.07 2.97 37.74
CA PRO A 810 -9.73 2.08 36.79
C PRO A 810 -11.04 2.71 36.32
N ARG A 811 -11.15 2.93 35.01
CA ARG A 811 -12.33 3.46 34.35
C ARG A 811 -13.05 2.33 33.61
N PRO A 812 -14.36 2.47 33.33
CA PRO A 812 -15.07 1.56 32.44
C PRO A 812 -14.34 1.39 31.11
N SER A 813 -14.08 0.15 30.70
CA SER A 813 -13.32 -0.18 29.48
C SER A 813 -13.99 0.31 28.19
N VAL A 814 -15.25 0.74 28.26
CA VAL A 814 -15.97 1.33 27.12
C VAL A 814 -15.35 2.65 26.67
N TRP A 815 -14.69 3.39 27.56
CA TRP A 815 -13.96 4.59 27.18
C TRP A 815 -12.73 4.24 26.34
N ASP A 816 -12.04 3.16 26.68
CA ASP A 816 -10.93 2.64 25.89
C ASP A 816 -11.41 2.11 24.54
N LEU A 817 -12.57 1.44 24.50
CA LEU A 817 -13.22 1.03 23.25
C LEU A 817 -13.52 2.24 22.37
N LYS A 818 -14.09 3.29 22.95
CA LYS A 818 -14.43 4.51 22.21
C LYS A 818 -13.17 5.19 21.67
N GLN A 819 -12.10 5.28 22.45
CA GLN A 819 -10.82 5.80 21.97
C GLN A 819 -10.30 4.96 20.79
N PHE A 820 -10.32 3.63 20.91
CA PHE A 820 -9.88 2.73 19.85
C PHE A 820 -10.69 2.92 18.55
N ILE A 821 -12.01 3.10 18.66
CA ILE A 821 -12.89 3.37 17.51
C ILE A 821 -12.61 4.72 16.86
N GLU A 822 -12.37 5.77 17.66
CA GLU A 822 -12.07 7.12 17.17
C GLU A 822 -10.68 7.21 16.52
N ILE A 823 -9.68 6.52 17.07
CA ILE A 823 -8.36 6.38 16.42
C ILE A 823 -8.52 5.72 15.04
N ASN A 824 -9.36 4.69 14.95
CA ASN A 824 -9.77 4.06 13.68
C ASN A 824 -8.60 3.50 12.83
N GLU A 825 -7.47 3.21 13.48
CA GLU A 825 -6.24 2.68 12.89
C GLU A 825 -5.74 1.47 13.69
N PRO A 826 -6.48 0.33 13.67
CA PRO A 826 -6.23 -0.81 14.56
C PRO A 826 -4.88 -1.52 14.34
N VAL A 827 -4.16 -1.19 13.26
CA VAL A 827 -2.84 -1.75 12.96
C VAL A 827 -1.71 -0.94 13.57
N GLU A 828 -1.83 0.39 13.58
CA GLU A 828 -0.85 1.28 14.25
C GLU A 828 -1.14 1.38 15.75
N HIS A 829 -2.42 1.27 16.11
CA HIS A 829 -2.94 1.35 17.47
C HIS A 829 -3.86 0.14 17.74
N PRO A 830 -3.28 -1.06 17.98
CA PRO A 830 -4.06 -2.27 18.26
C PRO A 830 -4.89 -2.13 19.54
N PRO A 831 -6.00 -2.88 19.67
CA PRO A 831 -6.85 -2.80 20.85
C PRO A 831 -6.05 -3.19 22.08
N ILE A 832 -6.09 -2.35 23.10
CA ILE A 832 -5.49 -2.67 24.40
C ILE A 832 -6.18 -3.88 25.01
N LEU A 833 -5.50 -4.59 25.91
CA LEU A 833 -6.00 -5.86 26.46
C LEU A 833 -7.44 -5.80 27.01
N PRO A 834 -7.85 -4.76 27.78
CA PRO A 834 -9.25 -4.61 28.20
C PRO A 834 -10.21 -4.55 27.02
N VAL A 835 -9.91 -3.77 25.98
CA VAL A 835 -10.77 -3.67 24.80
C VAL A 835 -10.84 -5.00 24.04
N ALA A 836 -9.70 -5.68 23.93
CA ALA A 836 -9.60 -6.93 23.21
C ALA A 836 -10.47 -8.04 23.85
N VAL A 837 -10.39 -8.17 25.17
CA VAL A 837 -11.11 -9.20 25.93
C VAL A 837 -12.58 -8.83 26.10
N ASP A 838 -12.85 -7.60 26.54
CA ASP A 838 -14.19 -7.18 26.95
C ASP A 838 -15.15 -7.15 25.76
N TYR A 839 -14.70 -6.60 24.63
CA TYR A 839 -15.55 -6.34 23.46
C TYR A 839 -15.34 -7.32 22.32
N GLY A 840 -14.58 -8.40 22.53
CA GLY A 840 -14.52 -9.51 21.59
C GLY A 840 -13.50 -9.37 20.45
N PHE A 841 -12.68 -8.32 20.41
CA PHE A 841 -11.62 -8.21 19.39
C PHE A 841 -10.56 -9.32 19.50
N PHE A 842 -10.43 -9.97 20.66
CA PHE A 842 -9.59 -11.15 20.83
C PHE A 842 -10.06 -12.35 19.99
N ASN A 843 -11.34 -12.38 19.61
CA ASN A 843 -11.91 -13.44 18.78
C ASN A 843 -11.71 -13.20 17.28
N CYS A 844 -11.33 -11.97 16.88
CA CYS A 844 -11.10 -11.62 15.48
C CYS A 844 -9.81 -12.27 14.97
N LYS A 845 -9.92 -13.05 13.90
CA LYS A 845 -8.82 -13.70 13.18
C LYS A 845 -8.41 -12.93 11.95
N THR A 846 -9.32 -12.13 11.38
CA THR A 846 -9.08 -11.33 10.18
C THR A 846 -9.19 -9.83 10.42
N SER A 847 -8.59 -9.04 9.52
CA SER A 847 -8.73 -7.58 9.53
C SER A 847 -10.17 -7.14 9.21
N GLU A 848 -10.86 -7.88 8.34
CA GLU A 848 -12.28 -7.68 8.05
C GLU A 848 -13.14 -7.82 9.31
N GLU A 849 -12.98 -8.90 10.09
CA GLU A 849 -13.71 -9.10 11.35
C GLU A 849 -13.46 -7.97 12.35
N THR A 850 -12.21 -7.48 12.43
CA THR A 850 -11.83 -6.34 13.28
C THR A 850 -12.59 -5.08 12.83
N TYR A 851 -12.57 -4.75 11.54
CA TYR A 851 -13.28 -3.57 11.03
C TYR A 851 -14.80 -3.70 11.13
N VAL A 852 -15.34 -4.91 10.93
CA VAL A 852 -16.77 -5.20 11.13
C VAL A 852 -17.16 -4.89 12.57
N LEU A 853 -16.40 -5.41 13.54
CA LEU A 853 -16.68 -5.21 14.96
C LEU A 853 -16.53 -3.73 15.38
N MET A 854 -15.51 -3.03 14.86
CA MET A 854 -15.37 -1.58 15.03
C MET A 854 -16.57 -0.80 14.47
N GLN A 855 -17.08 -1.18 13.30
CA GLN A 855 -18.23 -0.53 12.68
C GLN A 855 -19.54 -0.80 13.43
N ILE A 856 -19.72 -2.01 13.96
CA ILE A 856 -20.87 -2.33 14.83
C ILE A 856 -20.83 -1.46 16.09
N TYR A 857 -19.71 -1.46 16.82
CA TYR A 857 -19.61 -0.64 18.04
C TYR A 857 -19.68 0.86 17.77
N ARG A 858 -19.20 1.34 16.60
CA ARG A 858 -19.39 2.73 16.17
C ARG A 858 -20.89 3.09 16.05
N ARG A 859 -21.72 2.20 15.51
CA ARG A 859 -23.18 2.40 15.41
C ARG A 859 -23.87 2.29 16.77
N VAL A 860 -23.47 1.31 17.58
CA VAL A 860 -23.98 1.17 18.95
C VAL A 860 -23.68 2.45 19.73
N LEU A 861 -22.43 2.91 19.77
CA LEU A 861 -22.06 4.14 20.49
C LEU A 861 -22.66 5.44 19.92
N ALA A 862 -23.14 5.43 18.66
CA ALA A 862 -23.84 6.58 18.08
C ALA A 862 -25.25 6.76 18.65
N SER A 863 -25.88 5.68 19.14
CA SER A 863 -27.26 5.69 19.64
C SER A 863 -27.41 5.28 21.11
N ALA A 864 -26.53 4.44 21.62
CA ALA A 864 -26.55 3.87 22.96
C ALA A 864 -25.77 4.72 23.97
N ASN A 865 -26.11 4.57 25.25
CA ASN A 865 -25.30 5.07 26.35
C ASN A 865 -24.04 4.19 26.52
N PRO A 866 -22.82 4.76 26.48
CA PRO A 866 -21.59 3.97 26.63
C PRO A 866 -21.55 3.16 27.94
N LEU A 867 -22.09 3.68 29.03
CA LEU A 867 -22.09 2.97 30.31
C LEU A 867 -23.02 1.75 30.31
N GLU A 868 -24.12 1.79 29.57
CA GLU A 868 -25.02 0.64 29.38
C GLU A 868 -24.36 -0.44 28.51
N LEU A 869 -23.59 -0.05 27.49
CA LEU A 869 -22.77 -0.99 26.72
C LEU A 869 -21.74 -1.70 27.61
N HIS A 870 -21.11 -0.98 28.54
CA HIS A 870 -20.20 -1.59 29.51
C HIS A 870 -20.91 -2.56 30.46
N GLU A 871 -22.11 -2.23 30.91
CA GLU A 871 -22.93 -3.14 31.73
C GLU A 871 -23.34 -4.39 30.95
N ALA A 872 -23.72 -4.25 29.68
CA ALA A 872 -24.00 -5.36 28.79
C ALA A 872 -22.76 -6.25 28.58
N CYS A 873 -21.59 -5.64 28.45
CA CYS A 873 -20.30 -6.34 28.41
C CYS A 873 -20.09 -7.23 29.62
N ILE A 874 -20.17 -6.67 30.84
CA ILE A 874 -19.96 -7.40 32.10
C ILE A 874 -21.06 -8.44 32.35
N SER A 875 -22.23 -8.25 31.75
CA SER A 875 -23.34 -9.21 31.82
C SER A 875 -23.24 -10.33 30.79
N GLY A 876 -22.25 -10.32 29.89
CA GLY A 876 -22.13 -11.30 28.80
C GLY A 876 -23.20 -11.17 27.70
N ARG A 877 -23.84 -10.00 27.57
CA ARG A 877 -24.97 -9.73 26.65
C ARG A 877 -24.63 -8.74 25.53
N LEU A 878 -23.39 -8.74 25.05
CA LEU A 878 -22.94 -7.78 24.02
C LEU A 878 -23.74 -7.88 22.71
N TYR A 879 -23.97 -9.12 22.24
CA TYR A 879 -24.69 -9.35 20.99
C TYR A 879 -26.15 -8.86 21.08
N ASP A 880 -26.85 -9.25 22.15
CA ASP A 880 -28.25 -8.84 22.38
C ASP A 880 -28.38 -7.33 22.54
N PHE A 881 -27.41 -6.69 23.18
CA PHE A 881 -27.37 -5.24 23.32
C PHE A 881 -27.09 -4.56 21.98
N ALA A 882 -26.16 -5.08 21.18
CA ALA A 882 -25.87 -4.55 19.85
C ALA A 882 -27.09 -4.64 18.92
N ASP A 883 -27.86 -5.73 18.96
CA ASP A 883 -29.06 -5.95 18.14
C ASP A 883 -30.19 -4.93 18.40
N GLN A 884 -30.25 -4.37 19.62
CA GLN A 884 -31.20 -3.30 19.96
C GLN A 884 -30.88 -1.97 19.27
N HIS A 885 -29.62 -1.76 18.89
CA HIS A 885 -29.12 -0.49 18.35
C HIS A 885 -28.72 -0.57 16.87
N HIS A 886 -28.47 -1.78 16.36
CA HIS A 886 -28.06 -2.03 14.99
C HIS A 886 -28.50 -3.44 14.57
N PRO A 887 -29.07 -3.65 13.37
CA PRO A 887 -29.43 -4.99 12.91
C PRO A 887 -28.22 -5.93 12.92
N MET A 888 -28.28 -7.02 13.69
CA MET A 888 -27.17 -7.94 13.83
C MET A 888 -27.34 -9.18 12.94
N ASN A 889 -26.26 -9.59 12.28
CA ASN A 889 -26.17 -10.90 11.65
C ASN A 889 -25.71 -11.97 12.68
N LYS A 890 -26.33 -13.15 12.69
CA LYS A 890 -25.94 -14.26 13.59
C LYS A 890 -24.47 -14.67 13.45
N LYS A 891 -23.86 -14.46 12.28
CA LYS A 891 -22.43 -14.77 12.06
C LYS A 891 -21.47 -13.94 12.95
N TRP A 892 -21.93 -12.83 13.52
CA TRP A 892 -21.12 -11.97 14.40
C TRP A 892 -21.22 -12.33 15.89
N GLU A 893 -22.16 -13.19 16.27
CA GLU A 893 -22.34 -13.63 17.67
C GLU A 893 -21.06 -14.25 18.26
N PRO A 894 -20.30 -15.13 17.55
CA PRO A 894 -19.07 -15.70 18.09
C PRO A 894 -17.98 -14.65 18.35
N LEU A 895 -17.95 -13.56 17.57
CA LEU A 895 -16.97 -12.49 17.73
C LEU A 895 -17.20 -11.71 19.03
N MET A 896 -18.45 -11.54 19.45
CA MET A 896 -18.82 -10.76 20.64
C MET A 896 -18.85 -11.57 21.94
N ARG A 897 -18.38 -12.83 21.92
CA ARG A 897 -18.25 -13.63 23.14
C ARG A 897 -17.08 -13.15 23.97
N ASN A 898 -17.34 -12.86 25.23
CA ASN A 898 -16.31 -12.49 26.19
C ASN A 898 -16.33 -13.44 27.39
N LEU A 899 -15.42 -13.23 28.35
CA LEU A 899 -15.28 -14.09 29.52
C LEU A 899 -16.36 -13.83 30.59
N TYR A 900 -17.35 -12.98 30.30
CA TYR A 900 -18.37 -12.53 31.24
C TYR A 900 -19.72 -13.25 31.03
N PRO A 901 -20.55 -13.38 32.09
CA PRO A 901 -20.25 -12.99 33.47
C PRO A 901 -19.24 -13.96 34.10
N LEU A 902 -18.25 -13.41 34.81
CA LEU A 902 -17.34 -14.23 35.61
C LEU A 902 -18.17 -14.86 36.72
N GLY A 903 -18.30 -16.20 36.71
CA GLY A 903 -19.07 -16.93 37.71
C GLY A 903 -18.64 -16.55 39.14
N PRO A 904 -19.54 -16.63 40.14
CA PRO A 904 -19.17 -16.35 41.52
C PRO A 904 -17.98 -17.25 41.89
N ALA A 905 -16.92 -16.62 42.41
CA ALA A 905 -15.69 -17.30 42.78
C ALA A 905 -16.01 -18.51 43.66
N GLY A 906 -15.83 -19.71 43.11
CA GLY A 906 -16.12 -20.96 43.82
C GLY A 906 -15.39 -21.00 45.16
N GLU A 907 -16.18 -21.08 46.23
CA GLU A 907 -15.72 -21.61 47.51
C GLU A 907 -15.14 -23.02 47.28
N PRO A 908 -14.05 -23.39 47.98
CA PRO A 908 -13.47 -24.70 47.84
C PRO A 908 -14.42 -25.76 48.39
N ASP A 909 -14.61 -26.79 47.58
CA ASP A 909 -15.38 -28.01 47.83
C ASP A 909 -15.06 -28.61 49.22
N MET A 910 -15.96 -28.45 50.19
CA MET A 910 -16.00 -29.27 51.41
C MET A 910 -17.39 -29.91 51.54
N ALA A 911 -17.38 -31.23 51.56
CA ALA A 911 -18.54 -32.09 51.47
C ALA A 911 -19.45 -32.11 52.72
N ARG A 912 -20.73 -32.45 52.45
CA ARG A 912 -21.79 -33.02 53.33
C ARG A 912 -22.63 -32.06 54.22
N GLN A 913 -23.94 -32.05 53.93
CA GLN A 913 -25.10 -31.50 54.65
C GLN A 913 -25.31 -32.04 56.10
N PRO A 914 -26.30 -31.60 56.93
CA PRO A 914 -27.06 -30.31 57.02
C PRO A 914 -27.29 -29.77 58.48
N ASN A 915 -27.91 -28.58 58.57
CA ASN A 915 -28.92 -28.11 59.56
C ASN A 915 -28.46 -27.25 60.80
N PRO A 916 -29.37 -26.50 61.48
CA PRO A 916 -29.40 -25.02 61.42
C PRO A 916 -29.35 -24.29 62.80
N GLY A 917 -29.03 -22.98 62.81
CA GLY A 917 -29.51 -22.06 63.85
C GLY A 917 -28.57 -20.94 64.32
N LYS A 918 -29.17 -19.73 64.41
CA LYS A 918 -28.82 -18.54 65.27
C LYS A 918 -27.49 -17.82 64.96
N SER A 919 -27.28 -16.51 65.15
CA SER A 919 -28.03 -15.25 65.32
C SER A 919 -26.99 -14.14 65.58
N SER A 920 -27.27 -12.86 65.23
CA SER A 920 -26.63 -11.59 65.69
C SER A 920 -25.12 -11.37 65.35
N GLU A 921 -24.54 -10.18 65.16
CA GLU A 921 -24.90 -8.75 65.10
C GLU A 921 -23.65 -7.96 64.61
N THR A 922 -23.87 -6.82 63.94
CA THR A 922 -23.03 -5.58 63.86
C THR A 922 -21.60 -5.58 63.27
N GLY A 923 -21.30 -4.55 62.45
CA GLY A 923 -19.95 -4.02 62.25
C GLY A 923 -19.68 -3.41 60.87
N GLN A 924 -19.39 -2.12 60.82
CA GLN A 924 -19.06 -1.32 59.64
C GLN A 924 -17.71 -1.69 58.98
N ASP A 925 -17.62 -1.31 57.70
CA ASP A 925 -16.47 -0.66 57.05
C ASP A 925 -15.66 -1.45 56.00
N SER A 926 -15.17 -0.66 55.04
CA SER A 926 -14.07 -0.88 54.09
C SER A 926 -14.35 -1.56 52.74
N SER A 927 -14.30 -0.72 51.70
CA SER A 927 -13.42 -0.86 50.53
C SER A 927 -12.68 -2.19 50.40
N ALA A 928 -13.12 -3.04 49.48
CA ALA A 928 -12.33 -4.18 49.00
C ALA A 928 -12.36 -4.20 47.47
N TRP A 929 -11.40 -3.48 46.90
CA TRP A 929 -10.96 -3.64 45.51
C TRP A 929 -10.37 -5.03 45.35
N PHE A 930 -10.91 -5.82 44.43
CA PHE A 930 -10.40 -7.16 44.15
C PHE A 930 -8.98 -7.08 43.56
N SER A 931 -8.04 -7.68 44.30
CA SER A 931 -6.70 -8.03 43.83
C SER A 931 -6.82 -9.10 42.74
N PHE A 932 -6.10 -8.92 41.63
CA PHE A 932 -6.01 -9.85 40.49
C PHE A 932 -4.70 -10.69 40.50
N PRO A 933 -4.55 -11.74 41.34
CA PRO A 933 -3.48 -12.73 41.14
C PRO A 933 -3.88 -13.90 40.23
N LYS A 934 -5.18 -14.20 40.05
CA LYS A 934 -5.62 -15.43 39.36
C LYS A 934 -5.63 -15.35 37.82
N PHE A 935 -5.57 -14.16 37.23
CA PHE A 935 -5.58 -13.99 35.77
C PHE A 935 -4.29 -14.53 35.11
N TRP A 936 -3.15 -14.42 35.80
CA TRP A 936 -1.85 -14.89 35.31
C TRP A 936 -1.70 -16.42 35.29
N ASN A 937 -2.45 -17.13 36.13
CA ASN A 937 -2.37 -18.59 36.21
C ASN A 937 -3.15 -19.33 35.12
N ILE A 938 -4.15 -18.68 34.50
CA ILE A 938 -4.92 -19.28 33.39
C ILE A 938 -4.18 -19.12 32.05
N LEU A 939 -3.28 -18.13 31.94
CA LEU A 939 -2.54 -17.81 30.71
C LEU A 939 -1.12 -18.43 30.62
N GLY A 940 -0.73 -19.28 31.56
CA GLY A 940 0.55 -20.02 31.48
C GLY A 940 1.81 -19.12 31.43
N LEU A 941 1.73 -17.88 31.91
CA LEU A 941 2.85 -16.95 31.98
C LEU A 941 3.24 -16.73 33.45
N ALA A 942 3.84 -17.76 34.05
CA ALA A 942 4.61 -17.64 35.28
C ALA A 942 5.98 -18.27 35.05
N GLY A 943 7.02 -17.42 34.92
CA GLY A 943 8.42 -17.82 35.10
C GLY A 943 9.39 -17.42 33.99
N LYS A 944 9.76 -16.14 33.89
CA LYS A 944 11.11 -15.60 34.18
C LYS A 944 11.18 -14.10 33.98
#